data_AF-A0A4Z1PD77-F1
#
_entry.id   AF-A0A4Z1PD77-F1
#
_cell.length_a   1.000
_cell.length_b   1.000
_cell.length_c   1.000
_cell.angle_alpha   90.00
_cell.angle_beta   90.00
_cell.angle_gamma   90.00
#
_symmetry.space_group_name_H-M   'P 1'
#
loop_
_entity.id
_entity.type
_entity.pdbx_description
1 polymer ?
#
loop_
_entity_poly.entity_id
_entity_poly.type
_entity_poly.pdbx_seq_one_letter_code
_entity_poly.pdbx_strand_id
1 'polypeptide(L)'
;MVRSIIFNLGYFKAVTLIILARKQNNSKLALSIVTEYCGKACQRAHWSTHRRDCRDLLGTAFWQPSWADEGRQPGFIESADAINVFPVAFGGGKIPWGDFPALDMLNIEKNEGVDAALSRDVRMLFAASSDLRNVVRTVVDLPQSYNDTCEIVLNNEDNWLVSRNVILLLVALVYDPEEAAETMLHLWYSALIPKEMLQTLRSKILPLIESVSKKTKNKAPEDLASKKWTFGSSSLRLVLQKHYWDVLLQYFESRDYMHLNHAKKARTATTLAPEAQDYIERHLYTLHRMARRGHMRFRTNGLLLPFGASIEDFDTPNPLLYRQHYTWPIHDHEQIWPVNDTSDPIAGWSPMEAQKIVLTTRCDVYGRLYQYLLGQFKQFTQKVQGGSFKFHYFNIPPLSLPHYLNQYGLSRGTFDRVEVYNLAESRHLGLNTTLTTFSPLLKPPKTNPHATLLTLFTHAIHSVENAADTLKTLNTVYPRVSNYLNLMKHGDFNYAQAPQPSSVRFMQATAACRDYDHLWERWAKKVDLITVAEGAGLKMKKRNSVVEAWPWRIRREAGFDEFWEVFGIGGGAERSDSNPAVTIMSFNCYTPQEAIEIVGRMGVKKANMRLDKVFVSSLNAGFLLSFACATLLSTNSSIWYQQNAPGLIRTIAALFFPYGLCMIVLTGSDLCTGSFMFTTVAVLQRRLSILKMLLYWFVTFWGNLAGSLFIVSIIAGYGGIFDSNYYHTEAIAFARSKQVTPHWHQIFLRGIGANWLVCLAVYLGMSGRDYISKLVGIWWPTFAFVSLGLDHVVANMFFIPMGIWQGAPGITVGLYIWKGIIPAFIGNVIGGGLFVGTLYWYLHLSSESDVAIDGVHFGTTHGARVVDGRNLGDFRREEDIESGQSGRSKKHSEGVVA
;
A
#
# COMPACT_ATOMS: atom_id res chain seq x y z
N MET A 1 36.82 23.55 -19.60
CA MET A 1 36.33 23.36 -18.21
C MET A 1 34.88 23.80 -17.95
N VAL A 2 34.13 24.33 -18.94
CA VAL A 2 32.69 24.68 -18.79
C VAL A 2 31.77 23.84 -19.69
N ARG A 3 32.32 22.90 -20.47
CA ARG A 3 31.54 21.92 -21.26
C ARG A 3 31.45 20.50 -20.65
N SER A 4 32.17 20.21 -19.56
CA SER A 4 32.09 18.91 -18.85
C SER A 4 31.13 18.89 -17.66
N ILE A 5 30.46 20.00 -17.34
CA ILE A 5 29.52 20.09 -16.20
C ILE A 5 28.06 19.89 -16.64
N ILE A 6 27.77 19.85 -17.95
CA ILE A 6 26.40 19.71 -18.48
C ILE A 6 25.97 18.24 -18.65
N PHE A 7 26.87 17.26 -18.54
CA PHE A 7 26.56 15.84 -18.72
C PHE A 7 26.23 15.06 -17.43
N ASN A 8 26.36 15.67 -16.24
CA ASN A 8 26.19 14.99 -14.93
C ASN A 8 25.02 15.49 -14.07
N LEU A 9 24.01 16.11 -14.68
CA LEU A 9 22.82 16.63 -13.97
C LEU A 9 21.49 16.03 -14.46
N GLY A 10 21.55 14.88 -15.15
CA GLY A 10 20.38 14.17 -15.70
C GLY A 10 19.56 13.35 -14.70
N TYR A 11 20.01 13.19 -13.44
CA TYR A 11 19.41 12.24 -12.50
C TYR A 11 18.68 12.86 -11.29
N PHE A 12 18.60 14.20 -11.18
CA PHE A 12 18.09 14.87 -9.97
C PHE A 12 17.03 15.97 -10.23
N LYS A 13 16.08 15.73 -11.14
CA LYS A 13 14.88 16.58 -11.27
C LYS A 13 13.60 15.73 -11.32
N ALA A 14 13.14 15.29 -10.16
CA ALA A 14 11.81 14.73 -9.98
C ALA A 14 11.23 15.10 -8.61
N VAL A 15 11.16 16.40 -8.28
CA VAL A 15 10.22 16.90 -7.26
C VAL A 15 9.79 18.32 -7.66
N THR A 16 8.46 18.51 -7.78
CA THR A 16 7.68 19.77 -7.69
C THR A 16 7.05 20.37 -8.97
N LEU A 17 5.69 20.39 -8.94
CA LEU A 17 4.69 21.39 -9.43
C LEU A 17 4.02 21.28 -10.86
N ILE A 18 2.67 21.19 -10.80
CA ILE A 18 1.58 21.72 -11.66
C ILE A 18 0.80 20.80 -12.65
N ILE A 19 -0.43 20.49 -12.20
CA ILE A 19 -1.78 20.51 -12.82
C ILE A 19 -1.90 20.84 -14.33
N LEU A 20 -2.42 19.91 -15.14
CA LEU A 20 -3.70 20.00 -15.89
C LEU A 20 -3.84 18.93 -16.99
N ALA A 21 -5.10 18.45 -17.10
CA ALA A 21 -5.75 17.74 -18.21
C ALA A 21 -5.65 16.21 -18.25
N ARG A 22 -6.80 15.53 -18.00
CA ARG A 22 -7.65 14.96 -19.08
C ARG A 22 -8.86 14.18 -18.55
N LYS A 23 -10.05 14.53 -19.07
CA LYS A 23 -11.16 13.59 -19.34
C LYS A 23 -10.72 12.57 -20.39
N GLN A 24 -10.98 11.27 -20.18
CA GLN A 24 -11.48 10.30 -21.17
C GLN A 24 -11.28 8.84 -20.69
N ASN A 25 -12.36 8.06 -20.77
CA ASN A 25 -12.47 6.60 -20.80
C ASN A 25 -11.93 5.80 -19.59
N ASN A 26 -12.78 4.91 -19.07
CA ASN A 26 -12.50 3.97 -17.98
C ASN A 26 -11.23 3.13 -18.18
N SER A 27 -10.72 3.00 -19.41
CA SER A 27 -9.44 2.36 -19.70
C SER A 27 -8.20 3.18 -19.28
N LYS A 28 -8.28 4.52 -19.22
CA LYS A 28 -7.17 5.37 -18.73
C LYS A 28 -7.01 5.32 -17.20
N LEU A 29 -8.06 4.97 -16.46
CA LEU A 29 -8.04 5.02 -14.99
C LEU A 29 -7.17 3.91 -14.38
N ALA A 30 -7.20 2.70 -14.95
CA ALA A 30 -6.52 1.53 -14.39
C ALA A 30 -4.97 1.64 -14.36
N LEU A 31 -4.36 2.43 -15.26
CA LEU A 31 -2.90 2.50 -15.40
C LEU A 31 -2.25 3.80 -14.89
N SER A 32 -3.02 4.84 -14.56
CA SER A 32 -2.49 5.97 -13.77
C SER A 32 -2.02 5.55 -12.36
N ILE A 33 -2.24 4.27 -12.01
CA ILE A 33 -2.01 3.66 -10.71
C ILE A 33 -0.67 2.90 -10.65
N VAL A 34 -0.13 2.44 -11.80
CA VAL A 34 1.10 1.61 -11.89
C VAL A 34 2.21 2.21 -12.76
N THR A 35 1.98 3.31 -13.46
CA THR A 35 3.01 3.98 -14.28
C THR A 35 2.86 5.49 -14.22
N GLU A 36 3.96 6.18 -13.93
CA GLU A 36 4.05 7.64 -13.98
C GLU A 36 4.91 8.09 -15.16
N TYR A 37 4.55 9.22 -15.79
CA TYR A 37 5.32 9.81 -16.88
C TYR A 37 5.90 11.15 -16.46
N CYS A 38 7.20 11.32 -16.71
CA CYS A 38 7.94 12.57 -16.51
C CYS A 38 7.32 13.79 -17.22
N GLY A 39 6.49 13.54 -18.25
CA GLY A 39 5.83 14.55 -19.06
C GLY A 39 5.14 13.94 -20.28
N LYS A 40 4.49 14.79 -21.08
CA LYS A 40 3.76 14.36 -22.29
C LYS A 40 4.66 13.72 -23.35
N ALA A 41 5.94 14.09 -23.41
CA ALA A 41 6.92 13.49 -24.30
C ALA A 41 7.21 12.03 -23.92
N CYS A 42 7.55 11.78 -22.65
CA CYS A 42 7.69 10.43 -22.07
C CYS A 42 6.44 9.58 -22.34
N GLN A 43 5.23 10.14 -22.13
CA GLN A 43 3.97 9.42 -22.38
C GLN A 43 3.79 9.05 -23.86
N ARG A 44 4.09 9.97 -24.79
CA ARG A 44 3.96 9.71 -26.23
C ARG A 44 4.95 8.64 -26.71
N ALA A 45 6.19 8.70 -26.23
CA ALA A 45 7.21 7.71 -26.55
C ALA A 45 6.80 6.30 -26.09
N HIS A 46 6.25 6.18 -24.89
CA HIS A 46 5.81 4.89 -24.34
C HIS A 46 4.42 4.43 -24.81
N TRP A 47 3.67 5.24 -25.57
CA TRP A 47 2.24 5.00 -25.84
C TRP A 47 1.96 3.69 -26.59
N SER A 48 2.84 3.27 -27.48
CA SER A 48 2.69 2.03 -28.25
C SER A 48 2.68 0.79 -27.35
N THR A 49 3.65 0.69 -26.44
CA THR A 49 3.75 -0.35 -25.42
C THR A 49 2.61 -0.22 -24.41
N HIS A 50 2.39 0.98 -23.88
CA HIS A 50 1.31 1.27 -22.93
C HIS A 50 -0.08 0.89 -23.44
N ARG A 51 -0.38 1.10 -24.73
CA ARG A 51 -1.67 0.75 -25.32
C ARG A 51 -1.96 -0.76 -25.24
N ARG A 52 -0.92 -1.59 -25.32
CA ARG A 52 -1.04 -3.05 -25.17
C ARG A 52 -1.37 -3.41 -23.72
N ASP A 53 -0.59 -2.88 -22.78
CA ASP A 53 -0.77 -3.11 -21.35
C ASP A 53 -2.13 -2.60 -20.84
N CYS A 54 -2.63 -1.51 -21.42
CA CYS A 54 -3.95 -0.95 -21.12
C CYS A 54 -5.12 -1.86 -21.53
N ARG A 55 -4.91 -2.72 -22.52
CA ARG A 55 -5.94 -3.66 -23.05
C ARG A 55 -5.84 -5.05 -22.43
N ASP A 56 -4.81 -5.31 -21.63
CA ASP A 56 -4.60 -6.60 -20.98
C ASP A 56 -5.68 -6.86 -19.91
N LEU A 57 -6.39 -7.97 -20.04
CA LEU A 57 -7.46 -8.38 -19.14
C LEU A 57 -6.95 -8.68 -17.72
N LEU A 58 -5.69 -9.10 -17.56
CA LEU A 58 -5.12 -9.49 -16.26
C LEU A 58 -5.26 -8.41 -15.18
N GLY A 59 -5.26 -7.13 -15.57
CA GLY A 59 -5.43 -5.99 -14.67
C GLY A 59 -6.88 -5.63 -14.34
N THR A 60 -7.86 -6.40 -14.81
CA THR A 60 -9.29 -6.12 -14.64
C THR A 60 -9.91 -7.04 -13.59
N ALA A 61 -11.03 -6.60 -13.01
CA ALA A 61 -11.83 -7.43 -12.11
C ALA A 61 -12.54 -8.59 -12.83
N PHE A 62 -12.61 -8.54 -14.17
CA PHE A 62 -13.32 -9.52 -14.99
C PHE A 62 -12.44 -10.70 -15.40
N TRP A 63 -11.12 -10.63 -15.19
CA TRP A 63 -10.23 -11.74 -15.54
C TRP A 63 -10.52 -12.96 -14.68
N GLN A 64 -10.72 -14.09 -15.33
CA GLN A 64 -10.78 -15.41 -14.73
C GLN A 64 -9.63 -16.28 -15.27
N PRO A 65 -9.20 -17.29 -14.52
CA PRO A 65 -8.30 -18.31 -15.03
C PRO A 65 -8.92 -19.07 -16.20
N SER A 66 -8.09 -19.51 -17.14
CA SER A 66 -8.48 -20.18 -18.37
C SER A 66 -9.29 -21.47 -18.12
N TRP A 67 -8.91 -22.27 -17.12
CA TRP A 67 -9.67 -23.48 -16.76
C TRP A 67 -11.11 -23.19 -16.34
N ALA A 68 -11.38 -21.99 -15.78
CA ALA A 68 -12.72 -21.59 -15.38
C ALA A 68 -13.55 -21.14 -16.59
N ASP A 69 -12.94 -20.39 -17.51
CA ASP A 69 -13.58 -19.96 -18.77
C ASP A 69 -13.87 -21.16 -19.70
N GLU A 70 -12.98 -22.15 -19.71
CA GLU A 70 -13.09 -23.38 -20.51
C GLU A 70 -13.98 -24.46 -19.85
N GLY A 71 -14.29 -24.32 -18.57
CA GLY A 71 -14.95 -25.37 -17.79
C GLY A 71 -14.12 -26.65 -17.66
N ARG A 72 -12.79 -26.54 -17.77
CA ARG A 72 -11.84 -27.67 -17.77
C ARG A 72 -11.33 -27.96 -16.36
N GLN A 73 -11.02 -29.23 -16.07
CA GLN A 73 -10.32 -29.58 -14.83
C GLN A 73 -8.86 -29.07 -14.90
N PRO A 74 -8.41 -28.26 -13.91
CA PRO A 74 -7.06 -27.73 -13.91
C PRO A 74 -6.02 -28.81 -13.56
N GLY A 75 -4.81 -28.68 -14.10
CA GLY A 75 -3.73 -29.67 -13.96
C GLY A 75 -3.19 -29.87 -12.54
N PHE A 76 -3.61 -29.06 -11.56
CA PHE A 76 -3.25 -29.20 -10.14
C PHE A 76 -4.28 -30.00 -9.32
N ILE A 77 -5.33 -30.54 -9.95
CA ILE A 77 -6.31 -31.43 -9.32
C ILE A 77 -6.22 -32.80 -9.98
N GLU A 78 -5.64 -33.76 -9.27
CA GLU A 78 -5.47 -35.15 -9.75
C GLU A 78 -6.69 -36.04 -9.43
N SER A 79 -7.50 -35.73 -8.41
CA SER A 79 -8.75 -36.42 -8.06
C SER A 79 -9.70 -35.54 -7.22
N ALA A 80 -10.97 -35.95 -7.08
CA ALA A 80 -12.01 -35.22 -6.33
C ALA A 80 -11.65 -34.96 -4.85
N ASP A 81 -10.75 -35.77 -4.27
CA ASP A 81 -10.44 -35.74 -2.83
C ASP A 81 -9.08 -35.11 -2.49
N ALA A 82 -8.26 -34.74 -3.48
CA ALA A 82 -6.93 -34.19 -3.26
C ALA A 82 -6.62 -33.04 -4.22
N ILE A 83 -6.78 -31.81 -3.72
CA ILE A 83 -6.18 -30.64 -4.35
C ILE A 83 -4.71 -30.63 -3.96
N ASN A 84 -3.81 -30.61 -4.94
CA ASN A 84 -2.40 -30.43 -4.64
C ASN A 84 -2.17 -28.98 -4.18
N VAL A 85 -2.26 -28.76 -2.86
CA VAL A 85 -2.11 -27.42 -2.24
C VAL A 85 -0.69 -26.89 -2.44
N PHE A 86 0.27 -27.77 -2.70
CA PHE A 86 1.65 -27.39 -2.92
C PHE A 86 1.86 -26.91 -4.37
N PRO A 87 2.71 -25.89 -4.59
CA PRO A 87 3.14 -25.52 -5.93
C PRO A 87 3.92 -26.68 -6.55
N VAL A 88 3.49 -27.16 -7.71
CA VAL A 88 4.37 -27.95 -8.57
C VAL A 88 5.35 -26.96 -9.19
N ALA A 89 6.64 -27.13 -8.87
CA ALA A 89 7.69 -26.30 -9.42
C ALA A 89 8.21 -26.92 -10.72
N PHE A 90 8.32 -26.10 -11.75
CA PHE A 90 8.93 -26.43 -13.03
C PHE A 90 10.33 -25.80 -13.12
N GLY A 91 11.29 -26.49 -13.73
CA GLY A 91 12.64 -25.93 -13.98
C GLY A 91 13.79 -26.53 -13.17
N GLY A 92 14.90 -25.79 -13.13
CA GLY A 92 16.23 -26.30 -12.74
C GLY A 92 16.53 -26.46 -11.24
N GLY A 93 15.51 -26.44 -10.37
CA GLY A 93 15.61 -26.81 -8.96
C GLY A 93 16.16 -25.73 -8.01
N LYS A 94 16.62 -24.58 -8.50
CA LYS A 94 17.22 -23.53 -7.65
C LYS A 94 16.19 -22.47 -7.21
N ILE A 95 16.36 -21.95 -5.98
CA ILE A 95 15.54 -20.88 -5.40
C ILE A 95 16.48 -19.74 -4.94
N PRO A 96 17.06 -18.95 -5.87
CA PRO A 96 18.10 -17.94 -5.56
C PRO A 96 17.65 -16.83 -4.60
N TRP A 97 16.36 -16.55 -4.59
CA TRP A 97 15.76 -15.44 -3.85
C TRP A 97 15.14 -15.88 -2.54
N GLY A 98 15.23 -17.17 -2.23
CA GLY A 98 14.67 -17.82 -1.06
C GLY A 98 13.15 -17.93 -1.05
N ASP A 99 12.67 -18.61 -0.02
CA ASP A 99 11.29 -19.00 0.25
C ASP A 99 10.76 -18.44 1.59
N PHE A 100 11.59 -17.65 2.29
CA PHE A 100 11.22 -16.88 3.46
C PHE A 100 11.86 -15.49 3.45
N PRO A 101 11.28 -14.47 4.11
CA PRO A 101 11.80 -13.11 4.10
C PRO A 101 13.16 -13.04 4.78
N ALA A 102 14.01 -12.12 4.35
CA ALA A 102 15.28 -11.84 5.02
C ALA A 102 15.10 -11.55 6.51
N LEU A 103 15.91 -12.20 7.35
CA LEU A 103 15.84 -12.14 8.81
C LEU A 103 17.07 -11.42 9.38
N ASP A 104 16.86 -10.62 10.43
CA ASP A 104 17.94 -10.16 11.31
C ASP A 104 18.29 -11.31 12.27
N MET A 105 19.46 -11.90 12.05
CA MET A 105 19.94 -13.06 12.78
C MET A 105 20.48 -12.70 14.17
N LEU A 106 20.79 -11.42 14.41
CA LEU A 106 21.17 -10.95 15.73
C LEU A 106 19.94 -10.54 16.51
N ASN A 107 19.09 -9.70 15.93
CA ASN A 107 17.94 -9.08 16.59
C ASN A 107 18.33 -8.52 17.97
N ILE A 108 19.43 -7.74 17.98
CA ILE A 108 20.14 -7.30 19.19
C ILE A 108 19.18 -6.68 20.19
N GLU A 109 18.29 -5.80 19.72
CA GLU A 109 17.35 -5.08 20.57
C GLU A 109 16.44 -6.02 21.36
N LYS A 110 15.88 -7.06 20.71
CA LYS A 110 14.97 -8.01 21.36
C LYS A 110 15.70 -9.11 22.13
N ASN A 111 16.95 -9.41 21.80
CA ASN A 111 17.66 -10.54 22.41
C ASN A 111 18.64 -10.13 23.51
N GLU A 112 19.57 -9.22 23.24
CA GLU A 112 20.57 -8.73 24.21
C GLU A 112 20.19 -7.37 24.85
N GLY A 113 19.34 -6.58 24.19
CA GLY A 113 19.12 -5.17 24.53
C GLY A 113 20.19 -4.27 23.91
N VAL A 114 19.78 -3.05 23.49
CA VAL A 114 20.63 -2.14 22.71
C VAL A 114 21.96 -1.84 23.41
N ASP A 115 21.95 -1.56 24.71
CA ASP A 115 23.14 -1.13 25.45
C ASP A 115 24.19 -2.25 25.67
N ALA A 116 23.78 -3.52 25.69
CA ALA A 116 24.65 -4.66 26.03
C ALA A 116 25.49 -5.17 24.85
N ALA A 117 25.12 -4.83 23.61
CA ALA A 117 25.83 -5.27 22.40
C ALA A 117 26.68 -4.19 21.73
N LEU A 118 26.58 -2.93 22.16
CA LEU A 118 27.25 -1.78 21.56
C LEU A 118 28.75 -1.66 21.87
N SER A 119 29.31 -2.55 22.69
CA SER A 119 30.70 -2.46 23.17
C SER A 119 31.47 -3.77 23.07
N ARG A 120 31.16 -4.64 22.10
CA ARG A 120 31.88 -5.90 21.89
C ARG A 120 31.83 -6.38 20.45
N ASP A 121 32.84 -7.16 20.07
CA ASP A 121 32.85 -7.91 18.82
C ASP A 121 31.69 -8.92 18.76
N VAL A 122 30.96 -8.89 17.65
CA VAL A 122 29.86 -9.81 17.34
C VAL A 122 30.32 -10.80 16.28
N ARG A 123 30.09 -12.10 16.55
CA ARG A 123 30.43 -13.18 15.61
C ARG A 123 29.23 -14.02 15.24
N MET A 124 29.04 -14.25 13.95
CA MET A 124 27.95 -15.06 13.42
C MET A 124 28.47 -16.14 12.49
N LEU A 125 27.89 -17.33 12.60
CA LEU A 125 28.13 -18.45 11.71
C LEU A 125 26.85 -18.84 11.00
N PHE A 126 26.91 -18.87 9.68
CA PHE A 126 25.94 -19.50 8.81
C PHE A 126 26.57 -20.79 8.29
N ALA A 127 26.32 -21.90 8.99
CA ALA A 127 27.02 -23.16 8.79
C ALA A 127 26.56 -23.92 7.53
N ALA A 128 25.32 -23.68 7.11
CA ALA A 128 24.72 -24.31 5.93
C ALA A 128 23.85 -23.38 5.09
N SER A 129 23.30 -22.28 5.65
CA SER A 129 22.59 -21.28 4.84
C SER A 129 23.48 -20.08 4.57
N SER A 130 24.20 -20.05 3.44
CA SER A 130 24.81 -18.80 2.99
C SER A 130 23.79 -17.86 2.36
N ASP A 131 22.65 -17.66 3.02
CA ASP A 131 21.65 -16.72 2.56
C ASP A 131 22.11 -15.29 2.83
N LEU A 132 22.68 -14.69 1.80
CA LEU A 132 23.22 -13.34 1.86
C LEU A 132 22.13 -12.29 2.16
N ARG A 133 20.84 -12.60 1.98
CA ARG A 133 19.74 -11.69 2.36
C ARG A 133 19.68 -11.50 3.88
N ASN A 134 19.85 -12.58 4.65
CA ASN A 134 19.93 -12.51 6.12
C ASN A 134 21.16 -11.71 6.57
N VAL A 135 22.30 -11.85 5.86
CA VAL A 135 23.50 -11.06 6.12
C VAL A 135 23.24 -9.58 5.87
N VAL A 136 22.66 -9.23 4.71
CA VAL A 136 22.29 -7.85 4.36
C VAL A 136 21.38 -7.28 5.44
N ARG A 137 20.29 -7.99 5.76
CA ARG A 137 19.31 -7.54 6.76
C ARG A 137 19.95 -7.33 8.13
N THR A 138 20.71 -8.30 8.60
CA THR A 138 21.40 -8.23 9.91
C THR A 138 22.36 -7.05 9.99
N VAL A 139 23.16 -6.81 8.93
CA VAL A 139 24.10 -5.68 8.90
C VAL A 139 23.36 -4.34 8.82
N VAL A 140 22.30 -4.24 8.01
CA VAL A 140 21.46 -3.04 7.90
C VAL A 140 20.75 -2.71 9.21
N ASP A 141 20.35 -3.72 9.99
CA ASP A 141 19.67 -3.52 11.27
C ASP A 141 20.60 -3.30 12.46
N LEU A 142 21.93 -3.50 12.32
CA LEU A 142 22.89 -3.11 13.36
C LEU A 142 22.70 -1.63 13.77
N PRO A 143 22.72 -1.27 15.06
CA PRO A 143 22.60 0.13 15.48
C PRO A 143 23.69 1.02 14.84
N GLN A 144 23.35 2.26 14.50
CA GLN A 144 24.33 3.21 13.95
C GLN A 144 25.50 3.50 14.91
N SER A 145 25.30 3.32 16.21
CA SER A 145 26.32 3.47 17.26
C SER A 145 27.26 2.27 17.40
N TYR A 146 27.05 1.17 16.66
CA TYR A 146 27.93 0.01 16.71
C TYR A 146 29.28 0.31 16.04
N ASN A 147 30.36 0.31 16.83
CA ASN A 147 31.70 0.68 16.37
C ASN A 147 32.73 -0.47 16.42
N ASP A 148 32.35 -1.64 16.95
CA ASP A 148 33.23 -2.81 17.10
C ASP A 148 33.25 -3.70 15.84
N THR A 149 33.98 -4.82 15.88
CA THR A 149 34.11 -5.71 14.71
C THR A 149 32.92 -6.66 14.60
N CYS A 150 32.29 -6.71 13.44
CA CYS A 150 31.32 -7.77 13.10
C CYS A 150 31.98 -8.83 12.20
N GLU A 151 32.11 -10.05 12.71
CA GLU A 151 32.74 -11.18 12.00
C GLU A 151 31.69 -12.20 11.57
N ILE A 152 31.57 -12.39 10.25
CA ILE A 152 30.50 -13.15 9.61
C ILE A 152 31.11 -14.32 8.84
N VAL A 153 30.76 -15.53 9.24
CA VAL A 153 31.21 -16.77 8.63
C VAL A 153 30.07 -17.38 7.81
N LEU A 154 30.33 -17.66 6.55
CA LEU A 154 29.38 -18.22 5.58
C LEU A 154 29.92 -19.55 5.08
N ASN A 155 29.08 -20.59 5.05
CA ASN A 155 29.42 -21.88 4.47
C ASN A 155 28.24 -22.49 3.71
N ASN A 156 28.52 -23.01 2.52
CA ASN A 156 27.54 -23.74 1.73
C ASN A 156 28.24 -24.70 0.75
N GLU A 157 27.67 -25.88 0.51
CA GLU A 157 28.21 -26.86 -0.43
C GLU A 157 27.85 -26.54 -1.89
N ASP A 158 26.81 -25.74 -2.14
CA ASP A 158 26.38 -25.35 -3.49
C ASP A 158 27.31 -24.30 -4.10
N ASN A 159 28.19 -24.77 -4.97
CA ASN A 159 29.20 -23.96 -5.66
C ASN A 159 28.62 -22.79 -6.45
N TRP A 160 27.43 -22.95 -7.03
CA TRP A 160 26.78 -21.87 -7.77
C TRP A 160 26.36 -20.76 -6.81
N LEU A 161 25.78 -21.13 -5.68
CA LEU A 161 25.37 -20.19 -4.64
C LEU A 161 26.58 -19.47 -4.03
N VAL A 162 27.65 -20.22 -3.74
CA VAL A 162 28.92 -19.64 -3.24
C VAL A 162 29.50 -18.64 -4.23
N SER A 163 29.62 -19.02 -5.51
CA SER A 163 30.20 -18.14 -6.53
C SER A 163 29.40 -16.84 -6.68
N ARG A 164 28.07 -16.94 -6.75
CA ARG A 164 27.15 -15.79 -6.79
C ARG A 164 27.36 -14.87 -5.60
N ASN A 165 27.32 -15.41 -4.39
CA ASN A 165 27.40 -14.61 -3.17
C ASN A 165 28.78 -13.97 -2.98
N VAL A 166 29.86 -14.66 -3.35
CA VAL A 166 31.21 -14.10 -3.35
C VAL A 166 31.30 -12.90 -4.30
N ILE A 167 30.75 -13.01 -5.51
CA ILE A 167 30.72 -11.90 -6.47
C ILE A 167 29.92 -10.72 -5.91
N LEU A 168 28.75 -10.97 -5.32
CA LEU A 168 27.93 -9.92 -4.70
C LEU A 168 28.64 -9.24 -3.51
N LEU A 169 29.33 -9.99 -2.65
CA LEU A 169 30.14 -9.44 -1.56
C LEU A 169 31.32 -8.62 -2.06
N LEU A 170 32.00 -9.08 -3.11
CA LEU A 170 33.08 -8.33 -3.75
C LEU A 170 32.57 -7.03 -4.38
N VAL A 171 31.41 -7.04 -5.04
CA VAL A 171 30.75 -5.82 -5.51
C VAL A 171 30.50 -4.87 -4.34
N ALA A 172 29.92 -5.37 -3.24
CA ALA A 172 29.62 -4.54 -2.06
C ALA A 172 30.86 -3.90 -1.42
N LEU A 173 32.03 -4.56 -1.49
CA LEU A 173 33.27 -4.11 -0.87
C LEU A 173 34.17 -3.27 -1.79
N VAL A 174 34.04 -3.40 -3.11
CA VAL A 174 34.94 -2.77 -4.10
C VAL A 174 34.33 -1.53 -4.75
N TYR A 175 33.01 -1.50 -4.93
CA TYR A 175 32.32 -0.45 -5.67
C TYR A 175 31.99 0.74 -4.78
N ASP A 176 31.73 1.91 -5.38
CA ASP A 176 31.05 2.99 -4.67
C ASP A 176 29.68 2.51 -4.16
N PRO A 177 29.20 2.91 -2.96
CA PRO A 177 27.96 2.40 -2.40
C PRO A 177 26.72 2.51 -3.28
N GLU A 178 26.59 3.56 -4.10
CA GLU A 178 25.43 3.74 -4.98
C GLU A 178 25.51 2.78 -6.18
N GLU A 179 26.66 2.74 -6.85
CA GLU A 179 26.94 1.84 -7.97
C GLU A 179 26.85 0.36 -7.53
N ALA A 180 27.35 0.06 -6.32
CA ALA A 180 27.29 -1.25 -5.70
C ALA A 180 25.84 -1.71 -5.50
N ALA A 181 24.98 -0.84 -4.97
CA ALA A 181 23.59 -1.18 -4.67
C ALA A 181 22.80 -1.55 -5.93
N GLU A 182 22.94 -0.76 -6.99
CA GLU A 182 22.29 -1.02 -8.29
C GLU A 182 22.85 -2.29 -8.96
N THR A 183 24.18 -2.45 -8.95
CA THR A 183 24.85 -3.63 -9.49
C THR A 183 24.42 -4.91 -8.75
N MET A 184 24.38 -4.87 -7.41
CA MET A 184 23.89 -5.99 -6.60
C MET A 184 22.42 -6.31 -6.92
N LEU A 185 21.55 -5.31 -7.02
CA LEU A 185 20.13 -5.52 -7.31
C LEU A 185 19.94 -6.28 -8.63
N HIS A 186 20.59 -5.82 -9.70
CA HIS A 186 20.41 -6.44 -11.01
C HIS A 186 21.15 -7.78 -11.16
N LEU A 187 22.37 -7.90 -10.64
CA LEU A 187 23.08 -9.19 -10.63
C LEU A 187 22.35 -10.26 -9.81
N TRP A 188 21.59 -9.86 -8.79
CA TRP A 188 20.89 -10.81 -7.94
C TRP A 188 19.48 -11.13 -8.45
N TYR A 189 18.70 -10.13 -8.89
CA TYR A 189 17.26 -10.28 -9.16
C TYR A 189 16.85 -10.12 -10.62
N SER A 190 17.76 -9.75 -11.53
CA SER A 190 17.42 -9.54 -12.94
C SER A 190 18.11 -10.58 -13.83
N ALA A 191 17.33 -11.20 -14.71
CA ALA A 191 17.80 -12.19 -15.68
C ALA A 191 18.78 -11.57 -16.68
N LEU A 192 18.52 -10.33 -17.11
CA LEU A 192 19.45 -9.59 -17.95
C LEU A 192 20.03 -8.43 -17.14
N ILE A 193 21.18 -7.94 -17.57
CA ILE A 193 21.88 -6.78 -17.02
C ILE A 193 22.32 -5.87 -18.17
N PRO A 194 22.63 -4.60 -17.91
CA PRO A 194 23.26 -3.74 -18.90
C PRO A 194 24.67 -4.21 -19.26
N LYS A 195 25.06 -4.07 -20.53
CA LYS A 195 26.40 -4.42 -21.01
C LYS A 195 27.51 -3.70 -20.24
N GLU A 196 27.30 -2.42 -19.90
CA GLU A 196 28.24 -1.60 -19.14
C GLU A 196 28.47 -2.15 -17.72
N MET A 197 27.42 -2.71 -17.09
CA MET A 197 27.51 -3.35 -15.79
C MET A 197 28.43 -4.56 -15.84
N LEU A 198 28.34 -5.39 -16.89
CA LEU A 198 29.22 -6.54 -17.07
C LEU A 198 30.68 -6.11 -17.33
N GLN A 199 30.89 -5.06 -18.13
CA GLN A 199 32.22 -4.50 -18.39
C GLN A 199 32.87 -4.00 -17.10
N THR A 200 32.10 -3.33 -16.26
CA THR A 200 32.56 -2.81 -14.97
C THR A 200 32.84 -3.93 -13.97
N LEU A 201 31.97 -4.96 -13.95
CA LEU A 201 32.19 -6.19 -13.18
C LEU A 201 33.52 -6.84 -13.53
N ARG A 202 33.84 -6.94 -14.82
CA ARG A 202 35.14 -7.44 -15.27
C ARG A 202 36.29 -6.52 -14.89
N SER A 203 36.17 -5.20 -15.07
CA SER A 203 37.30 -4.30 -14.80
C SER A 203 37.67 -4.25 -13.31
N LYS A 204 36.69 -4.31 -12.41
CA LYS A 204 36.90 -4.18 -10.96
C LYS A 204 37.13 -5.52 -10.25
N ILE A 205 36.42 -6.60 -10.61
CA ILE A 205 36.43 -7.85 -9.83
C ILE A 205 37.33 -8.93 -10.42
N LEU A 206 37.39 -9.09 -11.75
CA LEU A 206 38.20 -10.13 -12.40
C LEU A 206 39.68 -10.11 -11.96
N PRO A 207 40.37 -8.96 -11.86
CA PRO A 207 41.78 -8.94 -11.46
C PRO A 207 42.03 -9.54 -10.07
N LEU A 208 41.06 -9.40 -9.14
CA LEU A 208 41.16 -9.95 -7.80
C LEU A 208 41.19 -11.48 -7.83
N ILE A 209 40.34 -12.09 -8.66
CA ILE A 209 40.18 -13.54 -8.77
C ILE A 209 41.32 -14.15 -9.60
N GLU A 210 41.71 -13.52 -10.72
CA GLU A 210 42.84 -13.96 -11.55
C GLU A 210 44.14 -14.04 -10.75
N SER A 211 44.35 -13.09 -9.83
CA SER A 211 45.54 -13.07 -8.99
C SER A 211 45.70 -14.33 -8.13
N VAL A 212 44.59 -14.99 -7.80
CA VAL A 212 44.57 -16.23 -7.02
C VAL A 212 44.86 -17.42 -7.92
N SER A 213 44.14 -17.54 -9.04
CA SER A 213 44.34 -18.65 -9.98
C SER A 213 45.77 -18.73 -10.50
N LYS A 214 46.42 -17.59 -10.80
CA LYS A 214 47.85 -17.54 -11.18
C LYS A 214 48.76 -18.11 -10.08
N LYS A 215 48.45 -17.86 -8.80
CA LYS A 215 49.23 -18.35 -7.65
C LYS A 215 48.95 -19.82 -7.31
N THR A 216 47.78 -20.33 -7.66
CA THR A 216 47.35 -21.71 -7.36
C THR A 216 47.45 -22.64 -8.55
N LYS A 217 48.08 -22.21 -9.66
CA LYS A 217 48.16 -22.96 -10.92
C LYS A 217 48.68 -24.39 -10.77
N ASN A 218 49.62 -24.62 -9.86
CA ASN A 218 50.28 -25.92 -9.66
C ASN A 218 49.63 -26.79 -8.57
N LYS A 219 48.55 -26.34 -7.94
CA LYS A 219 47.83 -27.12 -6.92
C LYS A 219 46.92 -28.16 -7.57
N ALA A 220 46.72 -29.29 -6.90
CA ALA A 220 45.77 -30.30 -7.34
C ALA A 220 44.34 -29.74 -7.27
N PRO A 221 43.40 -30.22 -8.12
CA PRO A 221 42.01 -29.75 -8.15
C PRO A 221 41.33 -29.74 -6.77
N GLU A 222 41.60 -30.76 -5.95
CA GLU A 222 40.99 -30.94 -4.62
C GLU A 222 41.64 -30.10 -3.51
N ASP A 223 42.82 -29.52 -3.77
CA ASP A 223 43.56 -28.78 -2.77
C ASP A 223 42.81 -27.50 -2.37
N LEU A 224 42.67 -27.28 -1.07
CA LEU A 224 42.13 -26.03 -0.57
C LEU A 224 43.12 -24.88 -0.77
N ALA A 225 42.58 -23.77 -1.26
CA ALA A 225 43.27 -22.50 -1.39
C ALA A 225 42.47 -21.40 -0.69
N SER A 226 43.18 -20.61 0.13
CA SER A 226 42.63 -19.46 0.83
C SER A 226 43.19 -18.16 0.28
N LYS A 227 42.33 -17.17 0.12
CA LYS A 227 42.71 -15.78 -0.18
C LYS A 227 41.97 -14.84 0.75
N LYS A 228 42.69 -13.89 1.35
CA LYS A 228 42.13 -12.74 2.06
C LYS A 228 42.36 -11.47 1.22
N TRP A 229 41.29 -10.70 1.03
CA TRP A 229 41.32 -9.32 0.55
C TRP A 229 40.91 -8.38 1.69
N THR A 230 41.48 -7.19 1.73
CA THR A 230 41.23 -6.18 2.76
C THR A 230 40.81 -4.88 2.08
N PHE A 231 39.75 -4.25 2.57
CA PHE A 231 39.12 -3.05 2.04
C PHE A 231 38.88 -2.09 3.21
N GLY A 232 39.80 -1.17 3.45
CA GLY A 232 39.79 -0.35 4.67
C GLY A 232 39.86 -1.21 5.93
N SER A 233 38.91 -1.02 6.84
CA SER A 233 38.72 -1.79 8.08
C SER A 233 37.98 -3.12 7.90
N SER A 234 37.49 -3.40 6.68
CA SER A 234 36.76 -4.61 6.35
C SER A 234 37.60 -5.60 5.53
N SER A 235 37.22 -6.88 5.53
CA SER A 235 37.93 -7.91 4.78
C SER A 235 37.05 -9.07 4.36
N LEU A 236 37.42 -9.72 3.26
CA LEU A 236 36.82 -10.97 2.79
C LEU A 236 37.91 -12.04 2.68
N ARG A 237 37.76 -13.12 3.42
CA ARG A 237 38.53 -14.35 3.28
C ARG A 237 37.67 -15.40 2.57
N LEU A 238 38.16 -15.91 1.46
CA LEU A 238 37.54 -16.97 0.68
C LEU A 238 38.39 -18.22 0.74
N VAL A 239 37.78 -19.37 1.03
CA VAL A 239 38.41 -20.68 1.11
C VAL A 239 37.64 -21.65 0.22
N LEU A 240 38.24 -22.01 -0.91
CA LEU A 240 37.67 -22.93 -1.89
C LEU A 240 38.71 -23.97 -2.30
N GLN A 241 38.26 -25.13 -2.79
CA GLN A 241 39.12 -26.04 -3.53
C GLN A 241 39.59 -25.38 -4.83
N LYS A 242 40.78 -25.74 -5.32
CA LYS A 242 41.40 -25.12 -6.50
C LYS A 242 40.47 -25.14 -7.72
N HIS A 243 39.77 -26.25 -7.98
CA HIS A 243 38.87 -26.33 -9.13
C HIS A 243 37.68 -25.37 -9.04
N TYR A 244 37.21 -25.04 -7.83
CA TYR A 244 36.16 -24.03 -7.64
C TYR A 244 36.64 -22.60 -7.84
N TRP A 245 37.93 -22.33 -7.66
CA TRP A 245 38.53 -21.06 -8.10
C TRP A 245 38.51 -20.90 -9.62
N ASP A 246 38.76 -21.98 -10.36
CA ASP A 246 38.70 -21.97 -11.82
C ASP A 246 37.25 -21.79 -12.29
N VAL A 247 36.29 -22.43 -11.63
CA VAL A 247 34.84 -22.21 -11.84
C VAL A 247 34.46 -20.76 -11.60
N LEU A 248 34.98 -20.12 -10.55
CA LEU A 248 34.67 -18.72 -10.24
C LEU A 248 35.17 -17.76 -11.33
N LEU A 249 36.30 -18.06 -11.98
CA LEU A 249 36.82 -17.27 -13.10
C LEU A 249 35.91 -17.29 -14.33
N GLN A 250 35.28 -18.44 -14.61
CA GLN A 250 34.42 -18.60 -15.78
C GLN A 250 33.23 -17.62 -15.80
N TYR A 251 32.78 -17.12 -14.63
CA TYR A 251 31.72 -16.10 -14.55
C TYR A 251 32.06 -14.77 -15.24
N PHE A 252 33.33 -14.58 -15.63
CA PHE A 252 33.84 -13.38 -16.28
C PHE A 252 34.31 -13.65 -17.72
N GLU A 253 34.44 -14.90 -18.16
CA GLU A 253 35.03 -15.28 -19.45
C GLU A 253 34.02 -15.21 -20.60
N SER A 254 34.34 -14.48 -21.67
CA SER A 254 33.40 -14.17 -22.76
C SER A 254 32.88 -15.38 -23.55
N ARG A 255 33.60 -16.51 -23.53
CA ARG A 255 33.26 -17.72 -24.29
C ARG A 255 32.03 -18.46 -23.78
N ASP A 256 31.69 -18.29 -22.50
CA ASP A 256 30.67 -19.10 -21.82
C ASP A 256 29.33 -18.38 -21.65
N TYR A 257 29.17 -17.18 -22.24
CA TYR A 257 27.90 -16.44 -22.16
C TYR A 257 26.90 -16.98 -23.17
N MET A 258 25.71 -17.33 -22.69
CA MET A 258 24.59 -17.71 -23.53
C MET A 258 24.20 -16.54 -24.45
N HIS A 259 23.91 -16.83 -25.72
CA HIS A 259 23.41 -15.81 -26.63
C HIS A 259 22.04 -15.28 -26.16
N LEU A 260 21.77 -13.98 -26.28
CA LEU A 260 20.57 -13.32 -25.73
C LEU A 260 19.25 -14.02 -26.10
N ASN A 261 19.09 -14.42 -27.36
CA ASN A 261 17.87 -15.11 -27.82
C ASN A 261 17.72 -16.50 -27.19
N HIS A 262 18.83 -17.23 -27.01
CA HIS A 262 18.82 -18.52 -26.33
C HIS A 262 18.52 -18.36 -24.84
N ALA A 263 19.09 -17.35 -24.18
CA ALA A 263 18.80 -17.04 -22.77
C ALA A 263 17.32 -16.72 -22.56
N LYS A 264 16.74 -15.86 -23.40
CA LYS A 264 15.30 -15.56 -23.37
C LYS A 264 14.46 -16.83 -23.55
N LYS A 265 14.78 -17.65 -24.56
CA LYS A 265 14.06 -18.91 -24.84
C LYS A 265 14.15 -19.90 -23.68
N ALA A 266 15.34 -20.14 -23.15
CA ALA A 266 15.59 -21.05 -22.03
C ALA A 266 14.78 -20.65 -20.79
N ARG A 267 14.76 -19.35 -20.46
CA ARG A 267 13.97 -18.85 -19.33
C ARG A 267 12.46 -18.95 -19.58
N THR A 268 11.97 -18.55 -20.74
CA THR A 268 10.52 -18.61 -21.03
C THR A 268 10.02 -20.04 -21.11
N ALA A 269 10.84 -20.99 -21.55
CA ALA A 269 10.51 -22.42 -21.55
C ALA A 269 10.22 -22.97 -20.15
N THR A 270 10.76 -22.34 -19.10
CA THR A 270 10.47 -22.68 -17.70
C THR A 270 9.40 -21.77 -17.10
N THR A 271 9.59 -20.45 -17.18
CA THR A 271 8.75 -19.45 -16.48
C THR A 271 7.35 -19.27 -17.10
N LEU A 272 7.18 -19.65 -18.36
CA LEU A 272 5.93 -19.56 -19.12
C LEU A 272 5.62 -20.91 -19.82
N ALA A 273 6.04 -22.03 -19.22
CA ALA A 273 5.74 -23.36 -19.72
C ALA A 273 4.21 -23.54 -19.85
N PRO A 274 3.68 -24.06 -20.98
CA PRO A 274 2.25 -24.33 -21.13
C PRO A 274 1.69 -25.24 -20.03
N GLU A 275 2.48 -26.20 -19.57
CA GLU A 275 2.13 -27.14 -18.49
C GLU A 275 1.99 -26.45 -17.13
N ALA A 276 2.65 -25.30 -16.95
CA ALA A 276 2.58 -24.49 -15.74
C ALA A 276 1.42 -23.50 -15.74
N GLN A 277 0.66 -23.37 -16.84
CA GLN A 277 -0.36 -22.33 -17.00
C GLN A 277 -1.38 -22.31 -15.86
N ASP A 278 -1.99 -23.46 -15.55
CA ASP A 278 -2.99 -23.56 -14.47
C ASP A 278 -2.37 -23.20 -13.09
N TYR A 279 -1.10 -23.53 -12.86
CA TYR A 279 -0.40 -23.20 -11.62
C TYR A 279 -0.10 -21.70 -11.50
N ILE A 280 0.30 -21.07 -12.61
CA ILE A 280 0.55 -19.63 -12.69
C ILE A 280 -0.75 -18.87 -12.45
N GLU A 281 -1.81 -19.21 -13.18
CA GLU A 281 -3.10 -18.53 -13.08
C GLU A 281 -3.74 -18.73 -11.70
N ARG A 282 -3.51 -19.89 -11.04
CA ARG A 282 -3.86 -20.12 -9.63
C ARG A 282 -3.20 -19.10 -8.71
N HIS A 283 -1.91 -18.85 -8.89
CA HIS A 283 -1.22 -17.83 -8.10
C HIS A 283 -1.71 -16.41 -8.44
N LEU A 284 -1.83 -16.06 -9.72
CA LEU A 284 -2.32 -14.74 -10.14
C LEU A 284 -3.71 -14.43 -9.59
N TYR A 285 -4.56 -15.43 -9.44
CA TYR A 285 -5.91 -15.25 -8.92
C TYR A 285 -5.92 -14.87 -7.43
N THR A 286 -4.92 -15.28 -6.64
CA THR A 286 -4.77 -14.83 -5.24
C THR A 286 -4.29 -13.39 -5.15
N LEU A 287 -3.48 -12.95 -6.11
CA LEU A 287 -2.94 -11.60 -6.19
C LEU A 287 -4.03 -10.55 -6.44
N HIS A 288 -3.80 -9.36 -5.90
CA HIS A 288 -4.60 -8.18 -6.27
C HIS A 288 -4.49 -7.91 -7.79
N ARG A 289 -5.60 -7.52 -8.43
CA ARG A 289 -5.69 -7.31 -9.90
C ARG A 289 -4.55 -6.47 -10.48
N MET A 290 -4.08 -5.47 -9.74
CA MET A 290 -2.97 -4.61 -10.20
C MET A 290 -1.60 -5.27 -10.08
N ALA A 291 -1.40 -6.17 -9.10
CA ALA A 291 -0.16 -6.90 -8.89
C ALA A 291 0.05 -8.00 -9.96
N ARG A 292 -1.04 -8.57 -10.49
CA ARG A 292 -1.00 -9.62 -11.55
C ARG A 292 -0.16 -9.21 -12.76
N ARG A 293 -0.29 -7.96 -13.20
CA ARG A 293 0.48 -7.44 -14.34
C ARG A 293 1.97 -7.32 -14.03
N GLY A 294 2.32 -6.82 -12.85
CA GLY A 294 3.71 -6.75 -12.41
C GLY A 294 4.32 -8.15 -12.37
N HIS A 295 3.58 -9.11 -11.81
CA HIS A 295 4.02 -10.49 -11.71
C HIS A 295 4.21 -11.11 -13.09
N MET A 296 3.23 -10.98 -13.99
CA MET A 296 3.36 -11.50 -15.35
C MET A 296 4.44 -10.80 -16.16
N ARG A 297 4.67 -9.50 -15.95
CA ARG A 297 5.77 -8.78 -16.58
C ARG A 297 7.12 -9.35 -16.13
N PHE A 298 7.31 -9.54 -14.82
CA PHE A 298 8.52 -10.15 -14.27
C PHE A 298 8.69 -11.59 -14.80
N ARG A 299 7.65 -12.42 -14.79
CA ARG A 299 7.71 -13.76 -15.42
C ARG A 299 8.03 -13.70 -16.91
N THR A 300 7.61 -12.65 -17.62
CA THR A 300 7.82 -12.53 -19.06
C THR A 300 9.21 -12.04 -19.43
N ASN A 301 9.82 -11.15 -18.66
CA ASN A 301 11.13 -10.56 -19.00
C ASN A 301 12.27 -10.93 -18.04
N GLY A 302 11.95 -11.33 -16.80
CA GLY A 302 12.89 -11.66 -15.74
C GLY A 302 13.58 -10.44 -15.11
N LEU A 303 13.03 -9.24 -15.23
CA LEU A 303 13.67 -7.99 -14.78
C LEU A 303 12.98 -7.42 -13.56
N LEU A 304 13.71 -7.25 -12.46
CA LEU A 304 13.24 -6.51 -11.30
C LEU A 304 13.41 -5.01 -11.55
N LEU A 305 12.34 -4.39 -12.03
CA LEU A 305 12.28 -2.96 -12.35
C LEU A 305 10.90 -2.41 -12.00
N PRO A 306 10.77 -1.08 -11.77
CA PRO A 306 9.47 -0.42 -11.77
C PRO A 306 8.70 -0.72 -13.07
N PHE A 307 7.38 -0.86 -12.99
CA PHE A 307 6.54 -1.28 -14.11
C PHE A 307 6.64 -0.30 -15.30
N GLY A 308 6.98 0.97 -15.09
CA GLY A 308 7.16 1.93 -16.18
C GLY A 308 8.56 1.95 -16.83
N ALA A 309 9.54 1.25 -16.25
CA ALA A 309 10.95 1.44 -16.60
C ALA A 309 11.28 0.89 -18.00
N SER A 310 12.23 1.56 -18.66
CA SER A 310 12.83 1.06 -19.91
C SER A 310 13.58 -0.24 -19.63
N ILE A 311 13.55 -1.13 -20.62
CA ILE A 311 14.28 -2.40 -20.61
C ILE A 311 15.30 -2.46 -21.75
N GLU A 312 15.46 -1.38 -22.53
CA GLU A 312 16.26 -1.37 -23.75
C GLU A 312 17.74 -1.66 -23.46
N ASP A 313 18.26 -1.11 -22.35
CA ASP A 313 19.65 -1.28 -21.96
C ASP A 313 19.93 -2.68 -21.37
N PHE A 314 18.90 -3.47 -21.05
CA PHE A 314 19.03 -4.81 -20.46
C PHE A 314 19.20 -5.87 -21.57
N ASP A 315 20.36 -5.85 -22.22
CA ASP A 315 20.67 -6.63 -23.42
C ASP A 315 21.63 -7.82 -23.17
N THR A 316 22.17 -7.95 -21.96
CA THR A 316 23.24 -8.90 -21.65
C THR A 316 22.75 -9.96 -20.64
N PRO A 317 22.82 -11.27 -20.95
CA PRO A 317 22.46 -12.31 -19.99
C PRO A 317 23.29 -12.24 -18.72
N ASN A 318 22.62 -12.26 -17.57
CA ASN A 318 23.26 -12.19 -16.27
C ASN A 318 24.10 -13.46 -16.03
N PRO A 319 25.44 -13.35 -15.87
CA PRO A 319 26.31 -14.52 -15.64
C PRO A 319 25.95 -15.31 -14.37
N LEU A 320 25.32 -14.67 -13.38
CA LEU A 320 24.95 -15.33 -12.13
C LEU A 320 23.71 -16.23 -12.28
N LEU A 321 22.93 -16.07 -13.35
CA LEU A 321 21.69 -16.81 -13.60
C LEU A 321 21.73 -17.67 -14.87
N TYR A 322 22.51 -17.31 -15.87
CA TYR A 322 22.65 -18.04 -17.13
C TYR A 322 24.05 -18.66 -17.26
N ARG A 323 24.24 -19.83 -16.65
CA ARG A 323 25.42 -20.68 -16.82
C ARG A 323 25.15 -21.80 -17.81
N GLN A 324 26.18 -22.20 -18.56
CA GLN A 324 26.09 -23.25 -19.59
C GLN A 324 26.25 -24.69 -19.07
N HIS A 325 26.76 -24.90 -17.83
CA HIS A 325 27.06 -26.25 -17.30
C HIS A 325 26.60 -26.37 -15.83
N TYR A 326 25.37 -26.84 -15.61
CA TYR A 326 24.81 -27.04 -14.25
C TYR A 326 25.09 -28.42 -13.65
N THR A 327 25.53 -29.39 -14.46
CA THR A 327 25.90 -30.72 -13.99
C THR A 327 27.16 -31.19 -14.69
N TRP A 328 28.03 -31.84 -13.93
CA TRP A 328 29.09 -32.68 -14.45
C TRP A 328 28.63 -34.14 -14.37
N PRO A 329 28.69 -34.95 -15.46
CA PRO A 329 29.14 -34.59 -16.80
C PRO A 329 28.08 -33.79 -17.58
N ILE A 330 28.56 -33.12 -18.63
CA ILE A 330 27.79 -32.28 -19.54
C ILE A 330 26.92 -33.20 -20.40
N HIS A 331 25.59 -33.09 -20.30
CA HIS A 331 24.68 -33.66 -21.28
C HIS A 331 24.40 -32.59 -22.34
N ASP A 332 24.83 -32.84 -23.58
CA ASP A 332 25.00 -31.90 -24.69
C ASP A 332 23.73 -31.23 -25.26
N HIS A 333 22.56 -31.33 -24.63
CA HIS A 333 21.31 -30.94 -25.31
C HIS A 333 20.37 -29.92 -24.67
N GLU A 334 20.48 -29.53 -23.40
CA GLU A 334 19.54 -28.51 -22.88
C GLU A 334 20.23 -27.52 -21.93
N GLN A 335 20.52 -26.32 -22.46
CA GLN A 335 20.85 -25.15 -21.66
C GLN A 335 19.60 -24.72 -20.88
N ILE A 336 19.49 -25.15 -19.62
CA ILE A 336 18.30 -24.99 -18.79
C ILE A 336 18.39 -23.71 -17.93
N TRP A 337 17.27 -23.00 -17.79
CA TRP A 337 17.12 -21.96 -16.78
C TRP A 337 17.12 -22.59 -15.37
N PRO A 338 18.10 -22.27 -14.51
CA PRO A 338 18.33 -23.03 -13.27
C PRO A 338 17.28 -22.76 -12.20
N VAL A 339 16.54 -21.67 -12.31
CA VAL A 339 15.64 -21.19 -11.27
C VAL A 339 14.26 -21.81 -11.46
N ASN A 340 13.66 -22.29 -10.37
CA ASN A 340 12.29 -22.78 -10.39
C ASN A 340 11.33 -21.67 -10.81
N ASP A 341 10.32 -22.03 -11.60
CA ASP A 341 9.33 -21.09 -12.13
C ASP A 341 8.53 -20.39 -11.00
N THR A 342 8.40 -21.01 -9.84
CA THR A 342 7.75 -20.44 -8.64
C THR A 342 8.61 -19.44 -7.86
N SER A 343 9.88 -19.29 -8.20
CA SER A 343 10.77 -18.35 -7.51
C SER A 343 10.40 -16.92 -7.87
N ASP A 344 10.17 -16.08 -6.85
CA ASP A 344 9.84 -14.68 -7.02
C ASP A 344 10.62 -13.81 -6.01
N PRO A 345 11.23 -12.67 -6.44
CA PRO A 345 11.91 -11.74 -5.53
C PRO A 345 11.05 -11.27 -4.35
N ILE A 346 9.73 -11.17 -4.53
CA ILE A 346 8.80 -10.71 -3.49
C ILE A 346 8.72 -11.72 -2.34
N ALA A 347 8.83 -13.03 -2.62
CA ALA A 347 8.88 -14.04 -1.56
C ALA A 347 10.13 -13.90 -0.67
N GLY A 348 11.19 -13.28 -1.21
CA GLY A 348 12.48 -13.17 -0.53
C GLY A 348 12.59 -12.05 0.50
N TRP A 349 11.59 -11.17 0.60
CA TRP A 349 11.65 -9.97 1.44
C TRP A 349 10.29 -9.66 2.05
N SER A 350 10.26 -8.97 3.19
CA SER A 350 9.00 -8.67 3.89
C SER A 350 8.12 -7.75 3.04
N PRO A 351 6.92 -8.19 2.62
CA PRO A 351 5.99 -7.33 1.89
C PRO A 351 5.58 -6.11 2.72
N MET A 352 5.43 -6.28 4.04
CA MET A 352 5.07 -5.21 4.97
C MET A 352 6.13 -4.11 5.05
N GLU A 353 7.42 -4.47 5.00
CA GLU A 353 8.51 -3.48 4.99
C GLU A 353 8.60 -2.77 3.65
N ALA A 354 8.47 -3.51 2.53
CA ALA A 354 8.46 -2.92 1.20
C ALA A 354 7.27 -1.97 0.99
N GLN A 355 6.13 -2.21 1.65
CA GLN A 355 4.95 -1.35 1.61
C GLN A 355 5.19 0.04 2.23
N LYS A 356 6.14 0.17 3.17
CA LYS A 356 6.50 1.48 3.76
C LYS A 356 7.08 2.44 2.72
N ILE A 357 7.55 1.92 1.58
CA ILE A 357 8.00 2.75 0.46
C ILE A 357 6.79 3.42 -0.20
N VAL A 358 6.70 4.73 -0.03
CA VAL A 358 5.67 5.54 -0.66
C VAL A 358 6.08 5.83 -2.11
N LEU A 359 5.38 5.22 -3.05
CA LEU A 359 5.46 5.57 -4.47
C LEU A 359 4.29 6.46 -4.87
N THR A 360 4.51 7.30 -5.88
CA THR A 360 3.45 8.03 -6.59
C THR A 360 2.44 7.07 -7.23
N THR A 361 2.91 5.92 -7.74
CA THR A 361 2.10 4.83 -8.27
C THR A 361 1.64 3.91 -7.14
N ARG A 362 0.35 3.96 -6.80
CA ARG A 362 -0.21 3.24 -5.64
C ARG A 362 -0.21 1.72 -5.75
N CYS A 363 0.09 1.09 -6.90
CA CYS A 363 0.00 -0.37 -7.02
C CYS A 363 1.17 -1.04 -7.77
N ASP A 364 2.32 -0.38 -7.92
CA ASP A 364 3.52 -1.00 -8.53
C ASP A 364 4.31 -1.81 -7.48
N VAL A 365 3.94 -3.08 -7.29
CA VAL A 365 4.56 -3.96 -6.27
C VAL A 365 6.05 -4.20 -6.55
N TYR A 366 6.43 -4.44 -7.81
CA TYR A 366 7.84 -4.65 -8.18
C TYR A 366 8.62 -3.34 -8.14
N GLY A 367 7.99 -2.19 -8.46
CA GLY A 367 8.60 -0.88 -8.24
C GLY A 367 8.86 -0.58 -6.77
N ARG A 368 7.94 -0.96 -5.86
CA ARG A 368 8.15 -0.82 -4.40
C ARG A 368 9.28 -1.70 -3.93
N LEU A 369 9.26 -2.97 -4.35
CA LEU A 369 10.34 -3.90 -4.03
C LEU A 369 11.68 -3.40 -4.55
N TYR A 370 11.75 -2.92 -5.79
CA TYR A 370 12.95 -2.35 -6.38
C TYR A 370 13.52 -1.22 -5.50
N GLN A 371 12.69 -0.25 -5.11
CA GLN A 371 13.12 0.87 -4.27
C GLN A 371 13.51 0.43 -2.86
N TYR A 372 12.77 -0.52 -2.28
CA TYR A 372 13.11 -1.11 -0.98
C TYR A 372 14.49 -1.79 -1.02
N LEU A 373 14.73 -2.65 -2.01
CA LEU A 373 15.99 -3.38 -2.15
C LEU A 373 17.17 -2.46 -2.47
N LEU A 374 16.97 -1.46 -3.33
CA LEU A 374 18.00 -0.45 -3.60
C LEU A 374 18.40 0.27 -2.30
N GLY A 375 17.42 0.63 -1.46
CA GLY A 375 17.66 1.21 -0.14
C GLY A 375 18.37 0.27 0.84
N GLN A 376 18.02 -1.02 0.85
CA GLN A 376 18.69 -2.03 1.68
C GLN A 376 20.15 -2.23 1.26
N PHE A 377 20.42 -2.38 -0.05
CA PHE A 377 21.77 -2.60 -0.54
C PHE A 377 22.65 -1.36 -0.38
N LYS A 378 22.11 -0.15 -0.58
CA LYS A 378 22.84 1.10 -0.32
C LYS A 378 23.26 1.22 1.15
N GLN A 379 22.36 0.90 2.09
CA GLN A 379 22.70 0.91 3.51
C GLN A 379 23.73 -0.17 3.88
N PHE A 380 23.57 -1.37 3.30
CA PHE A 380 24.52 -2.46 3.49
C PHE A 380 25.92 -2.08 3.02
N THR A 381 26.06 -1.56 1.81
CA THR A 381 27.34 -1.17 1.21
C THR A 381 28.01 -0.04 1.99
N GLN A 382 27.24 0.99 2.39
CA GLN A 382 27.73 2.06 3.25
C GLN A 382 28.27 1.53 4.59
N LYS A 383 27.55 0.60 5.24
CA LYS A 383 27.98 0.03 6.52
C LYS A 383 29.22 -0.84 6.38
N VAL A 384 29.26 -1.76 5.42
CA VAL A 384 30.41 -2.66 5.27
C VAL A 384 31.69 -1.91 4.87
N GLN A 385 31.57 -0.76 4.21
CA GLN A 385 32.72 0.09 3.86
C GLN A 385 33.11 1.07 4.98
N GLY A 386 32.13 1.57 5.74
CA GLY A 386 32.37 2.53 6.83
C GLY A 386 32.70 1.91 8.19
N GLY A 387 32.36 0.64 8.42
CA GLY A 387 32.61 -0.08 9.68
C GLY A 387 33.73 -1.12 9.59
N SER A 388 33.83 -2.00 10.60
CA SER A 388 34.77 -3.13 10.59
C SER A 388 34.04 -4.46 10.44
N PHE A 389 34.04 -5.00 9.22
CA PHE A 389 33.40 -6.27 8.89
C PHE A 389 34.40 -7.31 8.40
N LYS A 390 34.39 -8.50 8.99
CA LYS A 390 35.25 -9.62 8.60
C LYS A 390 34.39 -10.75 8.04
N PHE A 391 34.42 -10.94 6.74
CA PHE A 391 33.73 -12.03 6.07
C PHE A 391 34.66 -13.23 5.87
N HIS A 392 34.20 -14.41 6.24
CA HIS A 392 34.87 -15.68 5.98
C HIS A 392 33.91 -16.59 5.21
N TYR A 393 34.22 -16.90 3.96
CA TYR A 393 33.37 -17.73 3.12
C TYR A 393 34.06 -19.05 2.81
N PHE A 394 33.40 -20.14 3.18
CA PHE A 394 33.82 -21.52 2.95
C PHE A 394 32.87 -22.24 1.99
N ASN A 395 33.42 -23.17 1.23
CA ASN A 395 32.66 -24.15 0.46
C ASN A 395 33.14 -25.54 0.90
N ILE A 396 32.63 -25.99 2.04
CA ILE A 396 33.08 -27.18 2.75
C ILE A 396 31.87 -27.94 3.30
N PRO A 397 31.88 -29.28 3.29
CA PRO A 397 30.85 -30.07 3.96
C PRO A 397 30.66 -29.64 5.42
N PRO A 398 29.42 -29.39 5.91
CA PRO A 398 29.15 -28.84 7.24
C PRO A 398 29.80 -29.62 8.39
N LEU A 399 29.87 -30.96 8.32
CA LEU A 399 30.52 -31.77 9.35
C LEU A 399 32.02 -31.51 9.49
N SER A 400 32.69 -31.14 8.39
CA SER A 400 34.12 -30.83 8.37
C SER A 400 34.39 -29.37 8.75
N LEU A 401 33.39 -28.50 8.69
CA LEU A 401 33.54 -27.05 8.90
C LEU A 401 34.21 -26.70 10.24
N PRO A 402 33.82 -27.27 11.41
CA PRO A 402 34.47 -26.93 12.69
C PRO A 402 35.98 -27.15 12.70
N HIS A 403 36.47 -28.19 12.01
CA HIS A 403 37.90 -28.46 11.89
C HIS A 403 38.62 -27.35 11.14
N TYR A 404 38.07 -26.89 10.02
CA TYR A 404 38.64 -25.82 9.23
C TYR A 404 38.57 -24.46 9.93
N LEU A 405 37.47 -24.16 10.62
CA LEU A 405 37.33 -22.92 11.38
C LEU A 405 38.43 -22.74 12.43
N ASN A 406 38.83 -23.84 13.09
CA ASN A 406 39.89 -23.83 14.09
C ASN A 406 41.24 -23.33 13.51
N GLN A 407 41.55 -23.68 12.26
CA GLN A 407 42.78 -23.23 11.58
C GLN A 407 42.85 -21.70 11.39
N TYR A 408 41.71 -21.02 11.49
CA TYR A 408 41.59 -19.57 11.35
C TYR A 408 41.29 -18.84 12.66
N GLY A 409 41.42 -19.52 13.81
CA GLY A 409 41.14 -18.95 15.14
C GLY A 409 39.64 -18.82 15.46
N LEU A 410 38.78 -19.46 14.66
CA LEU A 410 37.32 -19.48 14.83
C LEU A 410 36.88 -20.80 15.50
N SER A 411 37.44 -21.08 16.67
CA SER A 411 37.30 -22.37 17.37
C SER A 411 36.05 -22.43 18.27
N ARG A 412 35.97 -23.44 19.16
CA ARG A 412 34.88 -23.58 20.13
C ARG A 412 34.69 -22.31 20.98
N GLY A 413 33.45 -21.99 21.32
CA GLY A 413 33.16 -20.85 22.21
C GLY A 413 33.24 -19.47 21.56
N THR A 414 33.17 -19.37 20.23
CA THR A 414 33.47 -18.11 19.51
C THR A 414 32.27 -17.35 18.98
N PHE A 415 31.13 -18.00 18.74
CA PHE A 415 30.01 -17.38 18.03
C PHE A 415 28.87 -16.92 18.95
N ASP A 416 28.30 -15.75 18.65
CA ASP A 416 27.07 -15.25 19.28
C ASP A 416 25.82 -15.86 18.64
N ARG A 417 25.90 -16.19 17.34
CA ARG A 417 24.84 -16.85 16.59
C ARG A 417 25.42 -17.95 15.71
N VAL A 418 24.76 -19.10 15.71
CA VAL A 418 25.05 -20.20 14.79
C VAL A 418 23.75 -20.60 14.10
N GLU A 419 23.65 -20.33 12.81
CA GLU A 419 22.55 -20.75 11.94
C GLU A 419 22.98 -22.03 11.20
N VAL A 420 22.11 -23.04 11.20
CA VAL A 420 22.38 -24.36 10.58
C VAL A 420 21.32 -24.75 9.55
N TYR A 421 20.44 -23.83 9.16
CA TYR A 421 19.36 -24.05 8.22
C TYR A 421 18.52 -25.28 8.56
N ASN A 422 18.23 -26.13 7.58
CA ASN A 422 17.48 -27.38 7.70
C ASN A 422 18.35 -28.61 7.99
N LEU A 423 19.61 -28.45 8.40
CA LEU A 423 20.51 -29.59 8.69
C LEU A 423 19.96 -30.52 9.78
N ALA A 424 19.23 -29.98 10.75
CA ALA A 424 18.64 -30.76 11.84
C ALA A 424 17.49 -31.68 11.40
N GLU A 425 16.97 -31.53 10.18
CA GLU A 425 15.95 -32.45 9.66
C GLU A 425 16.52 -33.84 9.41
N SER A 426 15.70 -34.87 9.61
CA SER A 426 16.12 -36.28 9.45
C SER A 426 16.56 -36.66 8.04
N ARG A 427 16.18 -35.88 7.02
CA ARG A 427 16.60 -36.04 5.62
C ARG A 427 18.01 -35.49 5.34
N HIS A 428 18.56 -34.71 6.28
CA HIS A 428 19.91 -34.13 6.20
C HIS A 428 20.82 -34.80 7.24
N LEU A 429 21.41 -34.05 8.17
CA LEU A 429 22.28 -34.60 9.21
C LEU A 429 21.50 -35.14 10.42
N GLY A 430 20.27 -34.67 10.61
CA GLY A 430 19.44 -34.99 11.76
C GLY A 430 19.82 -34.18 13.00
N LEU A 431 18.87 -34.16 13.95
CA LEU A 431 18.90 -33.28 15.11
C LEU A 431 20.13 -33.50 15.99
N ASN A 432 20.39 -34.73 16.44
CA ASN A 432 21.47 -35.04 17.36
C ASN A 432 22.85 -34.68 16.79
N THR A 433 23.15 -35.11 15.56
CA THR A 433 24.41 -34.84 14.88
C THR A 433 24.61 -33.33 14.67
N THR A 434 23.57 -32.63 14.25
CA THR A 434 23.64 -31.17 14.02
C THR A 434 23.91 -30.42 15.31
N LEU A 435 23.14 -30.69 16.37
CA LEU A 435 23.30 -29.97 17.64
C LEU A 435 24.66 -30.28 18.29
N THR A 436 25.08 -31.54 18.34
CA THR A 436 26.38 -31.92 18.94
C THR A 436 27.59 -31.37 18.17
N THR A 437 27.46 -31.18 16.85
CA THR A 437 28.52 -30.61 16.00
C THR A 437 28.66 -29.10 16.19
N PHE A 438 27.54 -28.38 16.24
CA PHE A 438 27.53 -26.91 16.15
C PHE A 438 27.31 -26.20 17.48
N SER A 439 26.68 -26.83 18.49
CA SER A 439 26.51 -26.23 19.82
C SER A 439 27.83 -25.83 20.49
N PRO A 440 28.96 -26.59 20.36
CA PRO A 440 30.21 -26.23 21.01
C PRO A 440 30.87 -24.96 20.43
N LEU A 441 30.39 -24.47 19.28
CA LEU A 441 30.89 -23.25 18.66
C LEU A 441 30.28 -21.99 19.29
N LEU A 442 29.15 -22.10 19.99
CA LEU A 442 28.53 -20.98 20.69
C LEU A 442 29.39 -20.49 21.85
N LYS A 443 29.45 -19.18 22.04
CA LYS A 443 30.03 -18.55 23.24
C LYS A 443 29.38 -19.13 24.50
N PRO A 444 30.18 -19.44 25.55
CA PRO A 444 29.63 -19.96 26.78
C PRO A 444 28.76 -18.89 27.47
N PRO A 445 27.80 -19.30 28.34
CA PRO A 445 26.90 -18.36 29.02
C PRO A 445 27.61 -17.27 29.83
N LYS A 446 28.83 -17.55 30.31
CA LYS A 446 29.69 -16.57 31.01
C LYS A 446 30.14 -15.40 30.11
N THR A 447 30.24 -15.62 28.79
CA THR A 447 30.68 -14.63 27.80
C THR A 447 29.49 -13.99 27.10
N ASN A 448 28.49 -14.79 26.69
CA ASN A 448 27.24 -14.29 26.16
C ASN A 448 26.10 -15.25 26.56
N PRO A 449 25.26 -14.92 27.57
CA PRO A 449 24.14 -15.76 27.96
C PRO A 449 23.02 -15.83 26.91
N HIS A 450 23.07 -14.97 25.89
CA HIS A 450 22.11 -14.90 24.79
C HIS A 450 22.61 -15.59 23.51
N ALA A 451 23.77 -16.26 23.55
CA ALA A 451 24.28 -17.02 22.41
C ALA A 451 23.24 -18.08 21.98
N THR A 452 22.91 -18.11 20.68
CA THR A 452 21.75 -18.89 20.18
C THR A 452 22.14 -19.69 18.93
N LEU A 453 21.74 -20.96 18.89
CA LEU A 453 21.76 -21.78 17.67
C LEU A 453 20.36 -21.76 17.04
N LEU A 454 20.28 -21.53 15.73
CA LEU A 454 19.04 -21.38 14.98
C LEU A 454 18.96 -22.47 13.90
N THR A 455 17.83 -23.17 13.84
CA THR A 455 17.56 -24.21 12.84
C THR A 455 16.13 -24.04 12.30
N LEU A 456 15.93 -24.40 11.05
CA LEU A 456 14.65 -24.37 10.33
C LEU A 456 14.14 -25.80 10.13
N PHE A 457 12.84 -26.01 10.31
CA PHE A 457 12.17 -27.27 9.99
C PHE A 457 11.04 -27.01 8.99
N THR A 458 11.18 -27.51 7.77
CA THR A 458 10.20 -27.33 6.69
C THR A 458 9.28 -28.54 6.56
N HIS A 459 9.65 -29.71 7.09
CA HIS A 459 8.90 -30.97 6.97
C HIS A 459 8.36 -31.52 8.30
N ALA A 460 8.72 -30.93 9.43
CA ALA A 460 8.38 -31.44 10.77
C ALA A 460 6.87 -31.69 10.95
N ILE A 461 6.04 -30.69 10.64
CA ILE A 461 4.58 -30.74 10.79
C ILE A 461 3.96 -31.85 9.95
N HIS A 462 4.35 -31.95 8.67
CA HIS A 462 3.78 -32.91 7.73
C HIS A 462 4.01 -34.36 8.16
N SER A 463 5.06 -34.62 8.95
CA SER A 463 5.37 -35.96 9.46
C SER A 463 4.46 -36.44 10.62
N VAL A 464 3.62 -35.55 11.17
CA VAL A 464 2.75 -35.85 12.34
C VAL A 464 1.29 -35.42 12.15
N GLU A 465 0.98 -34.76 11.04
CA GLU A 465 -0.37 -34.36 10.66
C GLU A 465 -1.21 -35.58 10.24
N ASN A 466 -2.49 -35.59 10.63
CA ASN A 466 -3.45 -36.58 10.19
C ASN A 466 -4.74 -35.92 9.65
N ALA A 467 -5.60 -36.72 9.01
CA ALA A 467 -6.83 -36.22 8.39
C ALA A 467 -7.79 -35.52 9.38
N ALA A 468 -7.82 -35.95 10.65
CA ALA A 468 -8.67 -35.32 11.67
C ALA A 468 -8.16 -33.92 12.04
N ASP A 469 -6.84 -33.71 12.07
CA ASP A 469 -6.25 -32.37 12.29
C ASP A 469 -6.60 -31.41 11.15
N THR A 470 -6.59 -31.90 9.91
CA THR A 470 -6.98 -31.12 8.73
C THR A 470 -8.44 -30.68 8.84
N LEU A 471 -9.36 -31.60 9.14
CA LEU A 471 -10.79 -31.29 9.30
C LEU A 471 -11.06 -30.31 10.46
N LYS A 472 -10.41 -30.52 11.61
CA LYS A 472 -10.53 -29.63 12.77
C LYS A 472 -10.01 -28.22 12.47
N THR A 473 -8.91 -28.13 11.72
CA THR A 473 -8.36 -26.85 11.27
C THR A 473 -9.34 -26.15 10.34
N LEU A 474 -9.89 -26.86 9.35
CA LEU A 474 -10.86 -26.27 8.42
C LEU A 474 -12.03 -25.65 9.19
N ASN A 475 -12.62 -26.37 10.16
CA ASN A 475 -13.73 -25.85 10.96
C ASN A 475 -13.40 -24.61 11.81
N THR A 476 -12.15 -24.45 12.23
CA THR A 476 -11.73 -23.32 13.09
C THR A 476 -11.23 -22.12 12.31
N VAL A 477 -10.59 -22.34 11.16
CA VAL A 477 -10.00 -21.29 10.33
C VAL A 477 -11.02 -20.74 9.33
N TYR A 478 -11.99 -21.55 8.90
CA TYR A 478 -13.01 -21.14 7.93
C TYR A 478 -13.77 -19.87 8.34
N PRO A 479 -14.33 -19.74 9.57
CA PRO A 479 -15.05 -18.52 9.98
C PRO A 479 -14.16 -17.28 9.96
N ARG A 480 -12.86 -17.46 10.21
CA ARG A 480 -11.89 -16.37 10.19
C ARG A 480 -11.57 -15.94 8.76
N VAL A 481 -11.35 -16.89 7.85
CA VAL A 481 -11.10 -16.58 6.42
C VAL A 481 -12.31 -15.91 5.79
N SER A 482 -13.53 -16.29 6.18
CA SER A 482 -14.76 -15.64 5.70
C SER A 482 -14.90 -14.17 6.13
N ASN A 483 -14.09 -13.68 7.08
CA ASN A 483 -14.04 -12.24 7.39
C ASN A 483 -13.25 -11.45 6.34
N TYR A 484 -12.40 -12.11 5.54
CA TYR A 484 -11.55 -11.47 4.53
C TYR A 484 -11.96 -11.82 3.10
N LEU A 485 -12.53 -13.00 2.89
CA LEU A 485 -13.03 -13.51 1.60
C LEU A 485 -14.53 -13.78 1.71
N ASN A 486 -15.29 -13.50 0.66
CA ASN A 486 -16.73 -13.76 0.66
C ASN A 486 -17.03 -15.24 0.94
N LEU A 487 -18.13 -15.49 1.67
CA LEU A 487 -18.63 -16.83 1.95
C LEU A 487 -18.84 -17.61 0.64
N MET A 488 -18.25 -18.80 0.57
CA MET A 488 -18.44 -19.74 -0.54
C MET A 488 -19.94 -20.05 -0.68
N LYS A 489 -20.47 -19.97 -1.90
CA LYS A 489 -21.85 -20.35 -2.19
C LYS A 489 -21.96 -21.87 -2.17
N HIS A 490 -23.11 -22.42 -1.79
CA HIS A 490 -23.33 -23.89 -1.72
C HIS A 490 -23.07 -24.67 -3.03
N GLY A 491 -22.92 -23.99 -4.18
CA GLY A 491 -22.53 -24.61 -5.46
C GLY A 491 -21.02 -24.67 -5.74
N ASP A 492 -20.19 -24.04 -4.91
CA ASP A 492 -18.74 -23.87 -5.13
C ASP A 492 -17.91 -25.15 -4.90
N PHE A 493 -18.53 -26.20 -4.34
CA PHE A 493 -17.96 -27.54 -4.10
C PHE A 493 -18.64 -28.64 -4.92
N ASN A 494 -19.22 -28.31 -6.07
CA ASN A 494 -19.71 -29.37 -6.94
C ASN A 494 -18.52 -30.12 -7.56
N TYR A 495 -18.05 -31.19 -6.90
CA TYR A 495 -16.94 -32.04 -7.35
C TYR A 495 -17.16 -32.72 -8.70
N ALA A 496 -18.39 -32.65 -9.24
CA ALA A 496 -18.72 -33.07 -10.60
C ALA A 496 -18.41 -31.99 -11.67
N GLN A 497 -17.99 -30.78 -11.27
CA GLN A 497 -17.65 -29.65 -12.15
C GLN A 497 -16.24 -29.12 -11.82
N ALA A 498 -15.64 -28.37 -12.75
CA ALA A 498 -14.35 -27.73 -12.53
C ALA A 498 -14.37 -26.85 -11.27
N PRO A 499 -13.31 -26.85 -10.44
CA PRO A 499 -13.24 -26.07 -9.21
C PRO A 499 -13.42 -24.58 -9.51
N GLN A 500 -14.34 -23.92 -8.81
CA GLN A 500 -14.48 -22.48 -8.94
C GLN A 500 -13.21 -21.78 -8.44
N PRO A 501 -12.66 -20.78 -9.16
CA PRO A 501 -11.47 -20.03 -8.73
C PRO A 501 -11.60 -19.43 -7.32
N SER A 502 -12.81 -19.03 -6.93
CA SER A 502 -13.14 -18.55 -5.58
C SER A 502 -12.84 -19.61 -4.50
N SER A 503 -13.19 -20.87 -4.75
CA SER A 503 -12.91 -21.99 -3.83
C SER A 503 -11.41 -22.20 -3.67
N VAL A 504 -10.66 -22.19 -4.78
CA VAL A 504 -9.20 -22.35 -4.77
C VAL A 504 -8.53 -21.24 -3.95
N ARG A 505 -8.95 -19.99 -4.17
CA ARG A 505 -8.47 -18.83 -3.40
C ARG A 505 -8.77 -18.98 -1.90
N PHE A 506 -9.97 -19.44 -1.55
CA PHE A 506 -10.37 -19.64 -0.16
C PHE A 506 -9.52 -20.71 0.54
N MET A 507 -9.22 -21.81 -0.14
CA MET A 507 -8.36 -22.86 0.40
C MET A 507 -6.93 -22.38 0.63
N GLN A 508 -6.36 -21.61 -0.30
CA GLN A 508 -5.03 -21.02 -0.13
C GLN A 508 -5.00 -20.02 1.05
N ALA A 509 -6.03 -19.21 1.22
CA ALA A 509 -6.15 -18.31 2.37
C ALA A 509 -6.30 -19.08 3.69
N THR A 510 -6.99 -20.22 3.66
CA THR A 510 -7.12 -21.11 4.82
C THR A 510 -5.78 -21.71 5.23
N ALA A 511 -4.95 -22.12 4.26
CA ALA A 511 -3.58 -22.57 4.53
C ALA A 511 -2.73 -21.44 5.16
N ALA A 512 -2.83 -20.20 4.65
CA ALA A 512 -2.08 -19.05 5.18
C ALA A 512 -2.51 -18.61 6.60
N CYS A 513 -3.78 -18.87 6.97
CA CYS A 513 -4.34 -18.55 8.28
C CYS A 513 -4.24 -19.71 9.30
N ARG A 514 -3.71 -20.87 8.88
CA ARG A 514 -3.69 -22.09 9.68
C ARG A 514 -2.80 -21.98 10.92
N ASP A 515 -3.26 -22.59 12.01
CA ASP A 515 -2.49 -22.74 13.23
C ASP A 515 -1.77 -24.10 13.27
N TYR A 516 -0.44 -24.05 13.38
CA TYR A 516 0.44 -25.20 13.39
C TYR A 516 1.07 -25.49 14.76
N ASP A 517 0.77 -24.71 15.79
CA ASP A 517 1.44 -24.80 17.10
C ASP A 517 1.26 -26.20 17.73
N HIS A 518 0.03 -26.73 17.71
CA HIS A 518 -0.27 -28.08 18.22
C HIS A 518 0.43 -29.22 17.45
N LEU A 519 0.66 -29.05 16.14
CA LEU A 519 1.36 -30.05 15.32
C LEU A 519 2.86 -29.99 15.59
N TRP A 520 3.41 -28.79 15.74
CA TRP A 520 4.79 -28.61 16.18
C TRP A 520 5.01 -29.26 17.55
N GLU A 521 4.16 -29.00 18.55
CA GLU A 521 4.29 -29.57 19.89
C GLU A 521 4.26 -31.10 19.86
N ARG A 522 3.36 -31.68 19.05
CA ARG A 522 3.28 -33.12 18.83
C ARG A 522 4.58 -33.66 18.23
N TRP A 523 5.12 -33.00 17.21
CA TRP A 523 6.38 -33.40 16.58
C TRP A 523 7.57 -33.27 17.55
N ALA A 524 7.69 -32.14 18.24
CA ALA A 524 8.75 -31.88 19.22
C ALA A 524 8.76 -32.93 20.33
N LYS A 525 7.58 -33.37 20.80
CA LYS A 525 7.44 -34.48 21.74
C LYS A 525 7.82 -35.83 21.14
N LYS A 526 7.42 -36.09 19.89
CA LYS A 526 7.74 -37.36 19.18
C LYS A 526 9.24 -37.57 19.02
N VAL A 527 10.01 -36.50 18.78
CA VAL A 527 11.47 -36.57 18.61
C VAL A 527 12.25 -36.30 19.90
N ASP A 528 11.54 -36.14 21.03
CA ASP A 528 12.09 -35.78 22.34
C ASP A 528 13.09 -34.61 22.29
N LEU A 529 12.67 -33.53 21.61
CA LEU A 529 13.51 -32.41 21.24
C LEU A 529 14.21 -31.74 22.43
N ILE A 530 13.57 -31.72 23.60
CA ILE A 530 14.13 -31.14 24.83
C ILE A 530 15.32 -31.98 25.30
N THR A 531 15.14 -33.30 25.45
CA THR A 531 16.22 -34.20 25.88
C THR A 531 17.39 -34.20 24.90
N VAL A 532 17.12 -34.17 23.60
CA VAL A 532 18.18 -34.10 22.58
C VAL A 532 18.96 -32.77 22.66
N ALA A 533 18.26 -31.65 22.88
CA ALA A 533 18.91 -30.35 23.07
C ALA A 533 19.74 -30.31 24.35
N GLU A 534 19.22 -30.82 25.47
CA GLU A 534 19.93 -30.91 26.75
C GLU A 534 21.17 -31.80 26.64
N GLY A 535 21.08 -32.91 25.92
CA GLY A 535 22.21 -33.79 25.61
C GLY A 535 23.33 -33.11 24.80
N ALA A 536 22.98 -32.09 24.01
CA ALA A 536 23.93 -31.24 23.28
C ALA A 536 24.39 -30.00 24.08
N GLY A 537 24.02 -29.89 25.35
CA GLY A 537 24.35 -28.76 26.23
C GLY A 537 23.56 -27.48 25.93
N LEU A 538 22.43 -27.59 25.25
CA LEU A 538 21.56 -26.48 24.89
C LEU A 538 20.29 -26.46 25.74
N LYS A 539 19.69 -25.28 25.87
CA LYS A 539 18.37 -25.12 26.48
C LYS A 539 17.45 -24.41 25.49
N MET A 540 16.33 -25.07 25.22
CA MET A 540 15.25 -24.52 24.43
C MET A 540 14.66 -23.24 25.05
N LYS A 541 14.64 -22.14 24.30
CA LYS A 541 14.04 -20.86 24.69
C LYS A 541 12.51 -20.95 24.67
N LYS A 542 11.87 -20.61 25.80
CA LYS A 542 10.39 -20.57 25.86
C LYS A 542 9.74 -19.67 24.79
N ARG A 543 10.43 -18.62 24.37
CA ARG A 543 10.04 -17.71 23.28
C ARG A 543 11.26 -17.44 22.40
N ASN A 544 11.11 -17.57 21.09
CA ASN A 544 12.15 -17.17 20.15
C ASN A 544 12.29 -15.64 20.15
N SER A 545 13.48 -15.15 20.51
CA SER A 545 13.83 -13.72 20.57
C SER A 545 14.53 -13.21 19.31
N VAL A 546 14.85 -14.10 18.35
CA VAL A 546 15.50 -13.74 17.09
C VAL A 546 14.49 -13.64 15.96
N VAL A 547 13.62 -14.65 15.82
CA VAL A 547 12.59 -14.72 14.76
C VAL A 547 11.25 -15.07 15.39
N GLU A 548 10.18 -14.43 14.94
CA GLU A 548 8.84 -14.78 15.43
C GLU A 548 8.40 -16.16 14.93
N ALA A 549 7.56 -16.85 15.69
CA ALA A 549 7.00 -18.13 15.29
C ALA A 549 6.08 -17.96 14.06
N TRP A 550 6.27 -18.82 13.07
CA TRP A 550 5.51 -18.82 11.81
C TRP A 550 5.52 -17.46 11.10
N PRO A 551 6.68 -16.97 10.62
CA PRO A 551 6.81 -15.62 10.07
C PRO A 551 5.91 -15.36 8.84
N TRP A 552 5.39 -16.41 8.20
CA TRP A 552 4.43 -16.34 7.08
C TRP A 552 2.97 -16.53 7.49
N ARG A 553 2.69 -16.87 8.75
CA ARG A 553 1.31 -17.10 9.22
C ARG A 553 0.63 -15.75 9.39
N ILE A 554 -0.52 -15.60 8.77
CA ILE A 554 -1.38 -14.45 9.01
C ILE A 554 -1.86 -14.55 10.46
N ARG A 555 -1.58 -13.52 11.27
CA ARG A 555 -1.88 -13.51 12.72
C ARG A 555 -3.37 -13.48 13.00
N ARG A 556 -3.80 -14.09 14.11
CA ARG A 556 -5.23 -14.17 14.47
C ARG A 556 -5.89 -12.80 14.55
N GLU A 557 -5.15 -11.79 15.00
CA GLU A 557 -5.58 -10.41 15.14
C GLU A 557 -5.39 -9.57 13.87
N ALA A 558 -4.91 -10.17 12.76
CA ALA A 558 -4.58 -9.42 11.55
C ALA A 558 -5.80 -8.66 11.03
N GLY A 559 -5.62 -7.35 10.82
CA GLY A 559 -6.62 -6.52 10.19
C GLY A 559 -6.85 -6.92 8.73
N PHE A 560 -7.90 -6.36 8.13
CA PHE A 560 -8.21 -6.61 6.72
C PHE A 560 -7.06 -6.24 5.78
N ASP A 561 -6.45 -5.07 5.99
CA ASP A 561 -5.33 -4.62 5.17
C ASP A 561 -4.09 -5.51 5.37
N GLU A 562 -3.78 -5.89 6.61
CA GLU A 562 -2.66 -6.80 6.92
C GLU A 562 -2.83 -8.17 6.26
N PHE A 563 -4.05 -8.73 6.27
CA PHE A 563 -4.36 -9.97 5.55
C PHE A 563 -4.00 -9.84 4.06
N TRP A 564 -4.42 -8.76 3.41
CA TRP A 564 -4.21 -8.58 1.96
C TRP A 564 -2.78 -8.21 1.58
N GLU A 565 -2.05 -7.56 2.47
CA GLU A 565 -0.62 -7.28 2.26
C GLU A 565 0.22 -8.56 2.33
N VAL A 566 -0.13 -9.50 3.23
CA VAL A 566 0.58 -10.77 3.38
C VAL A 566 0.10 -11.82 2.37
N PHE A 567 -1.21 -11.98 2.19
CA PHE A 567 -1.80 -13.00 1.29
C PHE A 567 -1.87 -12.56 -0.17
N GLY A 568 -2.30 -11.31 -0.42
CA GLY A 568 -2.52 -10.77 -1.77
C GLY A 568 -1.32 -10.06 -2.37
N ILE A 569 -0.24 -9.92 -1.59
CA ILE A 569 1.06 -9.31 -1.95
C ILE A 569 0.90 -7.85 -2.44
N GLY A 570 0.93 -6.90 -1.50
CA GLY A 570 1.11 -5.49 -1.86
C GLY A 570 -0.14 -4.74 -2.34
N GLY A 571 -1.31 -5.37 -2.29
CA GLY A 571 -2.57 -4.79 -2.72
C GLY A 571 -3.62 -5.00 -1.65
N GLY A 572 -3.81 -4.00 -0.78
CA GLY A 572 -5.00 -3.86 0.04
C GLY A 572 -6.25 -4.23 -0.76
N ALA A 573 -7.24 -4.82 -0.09
CA ALA A 573 -8.30 -5.49 -0.79
C ALA A 573 -8.98 -4.64 -1.85
N GLU A 574 -9.57 -5.32 -2.82
CA GLU A 574 -10.89 -4.88 -3.23
C GLU A 574 -11.74 -4.92 -1.96
N ARG A 575 -11.90 -3.79 -1.25
CA ARG A 575 -13.02 -3.60 -0.32
C ARG A 575 -14.21 -4.04 -1.13
N SER A 576 -14.72 -5.19 -0.76
CA SER A 576 -15.53 -5.93 -1.68
C SER A 576 -16.78 -5.10 -1.91
N ASP A 577 -17.06 -4.81 -3.17
CA ASP A 577 -18.40 -4.58 -3.70
C ASP A 577 -19.31 -5.82 -3.49
N SER A 578 -19.03 -6.63 -2.45
CA SER A 578 -19.64 -7.92 -2.21
C SER A 578 -19.69 -8.22 -0.71
N ASN A 579 -20.36 -7.36 0.02
CA ASN A 579 -21.22 -7.85 1.09
C ASN A 579 -22.49 -8.38 0.39
N PRO A 580 -22.85 -9.69 0.46
CA PRO A 580 -24.08 -10.18 -0.15
C PRO A 580 -25.33 -9.74 0.63
N ALA A 581 -25.17 -9.02 1.74
CA ALA A 581 -26.24 -8.22 2.33
C ALA A 581 -26.07 -6.77 1.88
N VAL A 582 -26.83 -6.40 0.83
CA VAL A 582 -26.98 -5.05 0.27
C VAL A 582 -25.77 -4.56 -0.55
N THR A 583 -25.81 -4.83 -1.85
CA THR A 583 -25.02 -4.15 -2.89
C THR A 583 -25.22 -2.63 -2.80
N ILE A 584 -24.33 -1.92 -2.12
CA ILE A 584 -24.16 -0.47 -2.33
C ILE A 584 -23.03 -0.33 -3.33
N MET A 585 -23.34 0.14 -4.54
CA MET A 585 -22.36 0.48 -5.58
C MET A 585 -21.15 1.23 -4.99
N SER A 586 -19.93 0.66 -5.04
CA SER A 586 -18.70 1.37 -4.69
C SER A 586 -18.34 2.36 -5.79
N PHE A 587 -18.84 3.57 -5.63
CA PHE A 587 -18.30 4.73 -6.29
C PHE A 587 -17.02 5.17 -5.55
N ASN A 588 -15.99 5.66 -6.25
CA ASN A 588 -14.82 6.29 -5.62
C ASN A 588 -15.18 7.68 -5.03
N CYS A 589 -16.09 7.66 -4.07
CA CYS A 589 -16.63 8.80 -3.35
C CYS A 589 -16.87 8.38 -1.89
N TYR A 590 -17.16 9.33 -1.02
CA TYR A 590 -17.66 9.00 0.30
C TYR A 590 -19.02 8.34 0.18
N THR A 591 -19.26 7.29 0.97
CA THR A 591 -20.58 6.65 1.05
C THR A 591 -21.62 7.66 1.55
N PRO A 592 -22.92 7.42 1.35
CA PRO A 592 -23.96 8.27 1.93
C PRO A 592 -23.79 8.49 3.44
N GLN A 593 -23.39 7.44 4.18
CA GLN A 593 -23.10 7.49 5.61
C GLN A 593 -21.87 8.36 5.94
N GLU A 594 -20.78 8.20 5.20
CA GLU A 594 -19.58 9.04 5.37
C GLU A 594 -19.87 10.51 5.03
N ALA A 595 -20.64 10.78 3.97
CA ALA A 595 -20.97 12.12 3.52
C ALA A 595 -21.82 12.88 4.54
N ILE A 596 -22.84 12.25 5.12
CA ILE A 596 -23.67 12.89 6.15
C ILE A 596 -22.91 13.06 7.48
N GLU A 597 -21.98 12.18 7.80
CA GLU A 597 -21.06 12.37 8.93
C GLU A 597 -20.14 13.57 8.71
N ILE A 598 -19.58 13.75 7.50
CA ILE A 598 -18.79 14.95 7.13
C ILE A 598 -19.64 16.21 7.32
N VAL A 599 -20.90 16.20 6.88
CA VAL A 599 -21.85 17.30 7.10
C VAL A 599 -22.00 17.60 8.59
N GLY A 600 -22.20 16.59 9.44
CA GLY A 600 -22.29 16.76 10.90
C GLY A 600 -21.02 17.40 11.50
N ARG A 601 -19.84 16.87 11.14
CA ARG A 601 -18.53 17.41 11.60
C ARG A 601 -18.31 18.86 11.18
N MET A 602 -18.67 19.20 9.93
CA MET A 602 -18.61 20.57 9.43
C MET A 602 -19.57 21.49 10.18
N GLY A 603 -20.78 21.03 10.51
CA GLY A 603 -21.74 21.77 11.33
C GLY A 603 -21.18 22.13 12.70
N VAL A 604 -20.55 21.17 13.39
CA VAL A 604 -19.89 21.41 14.68
C VAL A 604 -18.74 22.41 14.54
N LYS A 605 -17.86 22.22 13.56
CA LYS A 605 -16.70 23.09 13.34
C LYS A 605 -17.12 24.53 13.06
N LYS A 606 -18.07 24.71 12.15
CA LYS A 606 -18.54 26.03 11.69
C LYS A 606 -19.30 26.78 12.78
N ALA A 607 -20.23 26.12 13.48
CA ALA A 607 -21.02 26.76 14.53
C ALA A 607 -20.22 27.12 15.80
N ASN A 608 -19.04 26.53 16.01
CA ASN A 608 -18.13 26.89 17.10
C ASN A 608 -17.04 27.90 16.68
N MET A 609 -17.07 28.42 15.45
CA MET A 609 -16.21 29.54 15.08
C MET A 609 -16.61 30.81 15.84
N ARG A 610 -15.64 31.72 16.03
CA ARG A 610 -15.93 33.05 16.59
C ARG A 610 -16.93 33.80 15.68
N LEU A 611 -17.86 34.53 16.29
CA LEU A 611 -18.97 35.18 15.59
C LEU A 611 -18.51 36.19 14.53
N ASP A 612 -17.40 36.89 14.75
CA ASP A 612 -16.77 37.79 13.77
C ASP A 612 -16.35 37.03 12.50
N LYS A 613 -15.73 35.85 12.66
CA LYS A 613 -15.35 35.00 11.52
C LYS A 613 -16.56 34.44 10.78
N VAL A 614 -17.61 34.04 11.52
CA VAL A 614 -18.86 33.57 10.90
C VAL A 614 -19.50 34.69 10.09
N PHE A 615 -19.60 35.90 10.66
CA PHE A 615 -20.17 37.04 9.97
C PHE A 615 -19.40 37.40 8.69
N VAL A 616 -18.07 37.49 8.74
CA VAL A 616 -17.23 37.78 7.56
C VAL A 616 -17.32 36.67 6.51
N SER A 617 -17.32 35.41 6.94
CA SER A 617 -17.50 34.26 6.05
C SER A 617 -18.86 34.30 5.34
N SER A 618 -19.92 34.66 6.06
CA SER A 618 -21.26 34.83 5.51
C SER A 618 -21.42 36.07 4.64
N LEU A 619 -20.74 37.15 4.96
CA LEU A 619 -20.66 38.33 4.10
C LEU A 619 -20.08 37.94 2.73
N ASN A 620 -18.98 37.20 2.73
CA ASN A 620 -18.35 36.70 1.50
C ASN A 620 -19.29 35.76 0.71
N ALA A 621 -20.02 34.87 1.37
CA ALA A 621 -21.01 34.03 0.69
C ALA A 621 -22.13 34.86 0.02
N GLY A 622 -22.56 35.96 0.65
CA GLY A 622 -23.50 36.92 0.07
C GLY A 622 -22.95 37.59 -1.20
N PHE A 623 -21.67 37.99 -1.20
CA PHE A 623 -21.01 38.53 -2.40
C PHE A 623 -20.99 37.51 -3.55
N LEU A 624 -20.49 36.30 -3.26
CA LEU A 624 -20.29 35.25 -4.26
C LEU A 624 -21.60 34.80 -4.91
N LEU A 625 -22.68 34.65 -4.13
CA LEU A 625 -23.99 34.27 -4.68
C LEU A 625 -24.59 35.40 -5.53
N SER A 626 -24.37 36.65 -5.14
CA SER A 626 -24.92 37.80 -5.84
C SER A 626 -24.33 37.96 -7.25
N PHE A 627 -23.05 37.61 -7.46
CA PHE A 627 -22.48 37.55 -8.81
C PHE A 627 -23.24 36.54 -9.70
N ALA A 628 -23.55 35.35 -9.19
CA ALA A 628 -24.32 34.36 -9.94
C ALA A 628 -25.75 34.84 -10.25
N CYS A 629 -26.37 35.56 -9.30
CA CYS A 629 -27.67 36.18 -9.52
C CYS A 629 -27.60 37.28 -10.59
N ALA A 630 -26.55 38.10 -10.58
CA ALA A 630 -26.31 39.14 -11.58
C ALA A 630 -26.10 38.54 -12.98
N THR A 631 -25.32 37.46 -13.10
CA THR A 631 -25.14 36.72 -14.36
C THR A 631 -26.47 36.18 -14.89
N LEU A 632 -27.32 35.64 -14.01
CA LEU A 632 -28.64 35.14 -14.39
C LEU A 632 -29.53 36.25 -14.97
N LEU A 633 -29.64 37.40 -14.30
CA LEU A 633 -30.39 38.55 -14.83
C LEU A 633 -29.80 39.02 -16.17
N SER A 634 -28.47 39.08 -16.24
CA SER A 634 -27.77 39.47 -17.47
C SER A 634 -28.06 38.53 -18.63
N THR A 635 -28.16 37.21 -18.40
CA THR A 635 -28.48 36.25 -19.48
C THR A 635 -29.94 36.37 -19.90
N ASN A 636 -30.85 36.64 -18.97
CA ASN A 636 -32.28 36.73 -19.26
C ASN A 636 -32.71 38.02 -19.98
N SER A 637 -31.83 39.03 -20.12
CA SER A 637 -32.19 40.34 -20.68
C SER A 637 -32.55 40.33 -22.18
N SER A 638 -32.30 39.23 -22.88
CA SER A 638 -32.61 39.11 -24.31
C SER A 638 -34.11 38.91 -24.59
N ILE A 639 -34.80 40.02 -24.90
CA ILE A 639 -36.24 40.07 -25.19
C ILE A 639 -36.68 39.05 -26.26
N TRP A 640 -35.91 38.88 -27.33
CA TRP A 640 -36.29 37.95 -28.41
C TRP A 640 -36.45 36.52 -27.88
N TYR A 641 -35.51 36.06 -27.06
CA TYR A 641 -35.60 34.73 -26.47
C TYR A 641 -36.72 34.64 -25.42
N GLN A 642 -36.95 35.70 -24.64
CA GLN A 642 -38.07 35.72 -23.68
C GLN A 642 -39.44 35.56 -24.37
N GLN A 643 -39.61 36.13 -25.56
CA GLN A 643 -40.87 36.06 -26.30
C GLN A 643 -41.00 34.78 -27.16
N ASN A 644 -39.92 34.35 -27.80
CA ASN A 644 -39.98 33.28 -28.82
C ASN A 644 -39.49 31.91 -28.31
N ALA A 645 -38.64 31.87 -27.28
CA ALA A 645 -38.08 30.64 -26.72
C ALA A 645 -37.78 30.76 -25.21
N PRO A 646 -38.78 31.09 -24.36
CA PRO A 646 -38.57 31.39 -22.94
C PRO A 646 -37.95 30.22 -22.17
N GLY A 647 -38.27 28.98 -22.54
CA GLY A 647 -37.66 27.79 -21.94
C GLY A 647 -36.15 27.67 -22.20
N LEU A 648 -35.69 28.09 -23.38
CA LEU A 648 -34.28 28.00 -23.76
C LEU A 648 -33.42 28.99 -22.97
N ILE A 649 -33.82 30.27 -22.95
CA ILE A 649 -33.03 31.30 -22.25
C ILE A 649 -33.00 31.05 -20.75
N ARG A 650 -34.13 30.61 -20.18
CA ARG A 650 -34.22 30.20 -18.77
C ARG A 650 -33.31 29.02 -18.45
N THR A 651 -33.20 28.05 -19.36
CA THR A 651 -32.28 26.90 -19.21
C THR A 651 -30.82 27.35 -19.27
N ILE A 652 -30.46 28.24 -20.21
CA ILE A 652 -29.10 28.77 -20.33
C ILE A 652 -28.72 29.58 -19.08
N ALA A 653 -29.59 30.47 -18.63
CA ALA A 653 -29.35 31.26 -17.42
C ALA A 653 -29.22 30.38 -16.17
N ALA A 654 -30.06 29.35 -16.05
CA ALA A 654 -29.98 28.37 -14.98
C ALA A 654 -28.71 27.51 -15.03
N LEU A 655 -28.13 27.27 -16.22
CA LEU A 655 -26.92 26.47 -16.39
C LEU A 655 -25.68 27.15 -15.81
N PHE A 656 -25.61 28.48 -15.85
CA PHE A 656 -24.47 29.22 -15.31
C PHE A 656 -24.61 29.55 -13.82
N PHE A 657 -25.82 29.74 -13.30
CA PHE A 657 -26.04 30.05 -11.87
C PHE A 657 -25.25 29.20 -10.85
N PRO A 658 -25.03 27.87 -11.04
CA PRO A 658 -24.34 27.03 -10.06
C PRO A 658 -22.92 27.43 -9.70
N TYR A 659 -22.24 28.24 -10.52
CA TYR A 659 -20.88 28.68 -10.17
C TYR A 659 -20.84 29.45 -8.84
N GLY A 660 -21.92 30.16 -8.47
CA GLY A 660 -22.02 30.88 -7.20
C GLY A 660 -21.92 29.94 -6.00
N LEU A 661 -22.72 28.87 -5.98
CA LEU A 661 -22.68 27.86 -4.90
C LEU A 661 -21.36 27.08 -4.91
N CYS A 662 -20.80 26.80 -6.09
CA CYS A 662 -19.48 26.17 -6.20
C CYS A 662 -18.39 27.01 -5.54
N MET A 663 -18.33 28.32 -5.81
CA MET A 663 -17.35 29.22 -5.18
C MET A 663 -17.53 29.26 -3.66
N ILE A 664 -18.78 29.30 -3.18
CA ILE A 664 -19.06 29.32 -1.73
C ILE A 664 -18.56 28.05 -1.04
N VAL A 665 -18.90 26.88 -1.57
CA VAL A 665 -18.49 25.60 -0.98
C VAL A 665 -16.97 25.43 -1.03
N LEU A 666 -16.33 25.77 -2.15
CA LEU A 666 -14.88 25.58 -2.35
C LEU A 666 -14.03 26.59 -1.56
N THR A 667 -14.53 27.81 -1.32
CA THR A 667 -13.88 28.79 -0.44
C THR A 667 -14.15 28.54 1.04
N GLY A 668 -15.08 27.63 1.36
CA GLY A 668 -15.51 27.34 2.73
C GLY A 668 -16.43 28.40 3.35
N SER A 669 -16.90 29.37 2.55
CA SER A 669 -17.76 30.48 3.01
C SER A 669 -19.12 29.99 3.55
N ASP A 670 -19.75 30.81 4.39
CA ASP A 670 -20.94 30.38 5.15
C ASP A 670 -22.25 30.91 4.57
N LEU A 671 -22.91 30.06 3.78
CA LEU A 671 -24.25 30.31 3.26
C LEU A 671 -25.32 29.87 4.27
N CYS A 672 -26.24 30.77 4.59
CA CYS A 672 -27.34 30.56 5.54
C CYS A 672 -28.17 29.32 5.17
N THR A 673 -28.52 29.14 3.90
CA THR A 673 -29.35 28.02 3.47
C THR A 673 -28.69 26.66 3.63
N GLY A 674 -27.37 26.56 3.39
CA GLY A 674 -26.59 25.36 3.69
C GLY A 674 -26.42 25.11 5.18
N SER A 675 -26.37 26.17 6.00
CA SER A 675 -26.25 26.07 7.45
C SER A 675 -27.42 25.30 8.08
N PHE A 676 -28.63 25.44 7.52
CA PHE A 676 -29.82 24.70 7.99
C PHE A 676 -29.61 23.19 7.96
N MET A 677 -28.91 22.65 6.96
CA MET A 677 -28.54 21.23 6.92
C MET A 677 -27.41 20.92 7.91
N PHE A 678 -26.27 21.61 7.79
CA PHE A 678 -25.05 21.30 8.55
C PHE A 678 -25.29 21.27 10.06
N THR A 679 -25.90 22.32 10.62
CA THR A 679 -26.09 22.42 12.07
C THR A 679 -27.25 21.58 12.57
N THR A 680 -28.27 21.30 11.74
CA THR A 680 -29.34 20.36 12.12
C THR A 680 -28.79 18.95 12.32
N VAL A 681 -27.95 18.47 11.40
CA VAL A 681 -27.27 17.17 11.56
C VAL A 681 -26.40 17.17 12.83
N ALA A 682 -25.63 18.22 13.08
CA ALA A 682 -24.81 18.34 14.29
C ALA A 682 -25.63 18.33 15.60
N VAL A 683 -26.80 18.96 15.60
CA VAL A 683 -27.74 18.94 16.74
C VAL A 683 -28.35 17.55 16.93
N LEU A 684 -28.77 16.88 15.85
CA LEU A 684 -29.33 15.52 15.90
C LEU A 684 -28.30 14.49 16.40
N GLN A 685 -27.02 14.69 16.08
CA GLN A 685 -25.89 13.93 16.63
C GLN A 685 -25.55 14.30 18.09
N ARG A 686 -26.25 15.27 18.69
CA ARG A 686 -25.98 15.81 20.04
C ARG A 686 -24.60 16.43 20.21
N ARG A 687 -23.98 16.89 19.11
CA ARG A 687 -22.64 17.51 19.08
C ARG A 687 -22.69 19.05 19.07
N LEU A 688 -23.88 19.63 18.95
CA LEU A 688 -24.14 21.07 18.96
C LEU A 688 -25.43 21.37 19.70
N SER A 689 -25.50 22.47 20.45
CA SER A 689 -26.73 22.91 21.11
C SER A 689 -27.67 23.64 20.13
N ILE A 690 -28.98 23.50 20.35
CA ILE A 690 -30.01 24.19 19.56
C ILE A 690 -29.79 25.71 19.58
N LEU A 691 -29.39 26.28 20.72
CA LEU A 691 -29.13 27.71 20.85
C LEU A 691 -27.94 28.16 19.98
N LYS A 692 -26.83 27.41 19.96
CA LYS A 692 -25.69 27.71 19.08
C LYS A 692 -26.09 27.60 17.60
N MET A 693 -26.92 26.61 17.25
CA MET A 693 -27.48 26.48 15.91
C MET A 693 -28.31 27.72 15.50
N LEU A 694 -29.26 28.15 16.34
CA LEU A 694 -30.12 29.31 16.04
C LEU A 694 -29.31 30.60 15.95
N LEU A 695 -28.30 30.79 16.82
CA LEU A 695 -27.38 31.93 16.74
C LEU A 695 -26.59 31.90 15.44
N TYR A 696 -26.11 30.72 15.03
CA TYR A 696 -25.40 30.54 13.76
C TYR A 696 -26.28 30.90 12.56
N TRP A 697 -27.54 30.45 12.55
CA TRP A 697 -28.51 30.81 11.50
C TRP A 697 -28.76 32.31 11.44
N PHE A 698 -28.91 32.95 12.60
CA PHE A 698 -29.09 34.39 12.69
C PHE A 698 -27.91 35.15 12.08
N VAL A 699 -26.67 34.84 12.49
CA VAL A 699 -25.47 35.53 12.00
C VAL A 699 -25.26 35.29 10.50
N THR A 700 -25.45 34.06 10.03
CA THR A 700 -25.28 33.74 8.62
C THR A 700 -26.33 34.41 7.73
N PHE A 701 -27.59 34.51 8.19
CA PHE A 701 -28.67 35.21 7.48
C PHE A 701 -28.32 36.69 7.26
N TRP A 702 -27.96 37.41 8.33
CA TRP A 702 -27.64 38.83 8.25
C TRP A 702 -26.33 39.10 7.52
N GLY A 703 -25.32 38.22 7.67
CA GLY A 703 -24.09 38.31 6.89
C GLY A 703 -24.35 38.17 5.39
N ASN A 704 -25.14 37.17 4.97
CA ASN A 704 -25.49 37.02 3.57
C ASN A 704 -26.28 38.22 3.03
N LEU A 705 -27.26 38.74 3.80
CA LEU A 705 -28.03 39.92 3.40
C LEU A 705 -27.13 41.14 3.23
N ALA A 706 -26.25 41.41 4.19
CA ALA A 706 -25.29 42.52 4.10
C ALA A 706 -24.38 42.37 2.85
N GLY A 707 -23.95 41.15 2.55
CA GLY A 707 -23.14 40.86 1.37
C GLY A 707 -23.90 41.12 0.08
N SER A 708 -25.15 40.65 -0.01
CA SER A 708 -26.00 40.89 -1.19
C SER A 708 -26.33 42.36 -1.38
N LEU A 709 -26.68 43.08 -0.32
CA LEU A 709 -26.96 44.52 -0.40
C LEU A 709 -25.73 45.33 -0.82
N PHE A 710 -24.53 44.95 -0.39
CA PHE A 710 -23.30 45.58 -0.88
C PHE A 710 -23.14 45.40 -2.40
N ILE A 711 -23.36 44.19 -2.93
CA ILE A 711 -23.30 43.98 -4.38
C ILE A 711 -24.40 44.75 -5.10
N VAL A 712 -25.63 44.77 -4.56
CA VAL A 712 -26.74 45.54 -5.14
C VAL A 712 -26.43 47.04 -5.16
N SER A 713 -26.01 47.63 -4.05
CA SER A 713 -25.83 49.07 -3.95
C SER A 713 -24.52 49.54 -4.57
N ILE A 714 -23.39 48.93 -4.23
CA ILE A 714 -22.06 49.43 -4.61
C ILE A 714 -21.66 48.98 -6.01
N ILE A 715 -21.74 47.67 -6.27
CA ILE A 715 -21.21 47.09 -7.51
C ILE A 715 -22.22 47.19 -8.65
N ALA A 716 -23.47 46.78 -8.43
CA ALA A 716 -24.49 46.74 -9.47
C ALA A 716 -25.22 48.08 -9.64
N GLY A 717 -25.57 48.73 -8.53
CA GLY A 717 -26.31 49.99 -8.50
C GLY A 717 -25.43 51.18 -8.89
N TYR A 718 -24.52 51.60 -8.01
CA TYR A 718 -23.60 52.71 -8.33
C TYR A 718 -22.63 52.39 -9.48
N GLY A 719 -22.30 51.11 -9.71
CA GLY A 719 -21.52 50.69 -10.87
C GLY A 719 -22.32 50.62 -12.18
N GLY A 720 -23.63 50.84 -12.16
CA GLY A 720 -24.48 50.96 -13.34
C GLY A 720 -24.61 49.71 -14.20
N ILE A 721 -24.42 48.52 -13.62
CA ILE A 721 -24.39 47.24 -14.37
C ILE A 721 -25.73 46.95 -15.06
N PHE A 722 -26.86 47.39 -14.47
CA PHE A 722 -28.21 47.11 -14.95
C PHE A 722 -28.96 48.34 -15.48
N ASP A 723 -28.30 49.47 -15.72
CA ASP A 723 -28.96 50.73 -16.07
C ASP A 723 -29.43 50.80 -17.53
N SER A 724 -28.82 50.00 -18.40
CA SER A 724 -29.24 49.93 -19.80
C SER A 724 -30.62 49.27 -19.92
N ASN A 725 -31.41 49.75 -20.89
CA ASN A 725 -32.86 49.52 -20.94
C ASN A 725 -33.28 48.03 -20.87
N TYR A 726 -32.53 47.15 -21.54
CA TYR A 726 -32.80 45.70 -21.55
C TYR A 726 -32.59 45.05 -20.16
N TYR A 727 -31.55 45.45 -19.45
CA TYR A 727 -31.17 44.91 -18.16
C TYR A 727 -32.05 45.46 -17.04
N HIS A 728 -32.37 46.75 -17.11
CA HIS A 728 -33.33 47.41 -16.22
C HIS A 728 -34.70 46.73 -16.30
N THR A 729 -35.20 46.51 -17.52
CA THR A 729 -36.51 45.88 -17.75
C THR A 729 -36.55 44.45 -17.19
N GLU A 730 -35.49 43.66 -17.42
CA GLU A 730 -35.41 42.29 -16.89
C GLU A 730 -35.33 42.27 -15.36
N ALA A 731 -34.56 43.15 -14.73
CA ALA A 731 -34.47 43.22 -13.27
C ALA A 731 -35.84 43.49 -12.61
N ILE A 732 -36.62 44.42 -13.18
CA ILE A 732 -37.99 44.71 -12.74
C ILE A 732 -38.91 43.50 -12.97
N ALA A 733 -38.87 42.93 -14.18
CA ALA A 733 -39.72 41.80 -14.56
C ALA A 733 -39.47 40.59 -13.65
N PHE A 734 -38.20 40.26 -13.42
CA PHE A 734 -37.80 39.15 -12.57
C PHE A 734 -38.26 39.35 -11.12
N ALA A 735 -38.05 40.54 -10.53
CA ALA A 735 -38.49 40.83 -9.16
C ALA A 735 -40.01 40.73 -9.01
N ARG A 736 -40.79 41.23 -9.99
CA ARG A 736 -42.25 41.12 -10.00
C ARG A 736 -42.72 39.66 -10.12
N SER A 737 -42.06 38.87 -10.96
CA SER A 737 -42.36 37.44 -11.13
C SER A 737 -42.16 36.62 -9.84
N LYS A 738 -41.31 37.10 -8.93
CA LYS A 738 -40.99 36.47 -7.64
C LYS A 738 -41.86 36.96 -6.48
N GLN A 739 -42.28 38.23 -6.49
CA GLN A 739 -42.96 38.84 -5.33
C GLN A 739 -44.44 39.16 -5.58
N VAL A 740 -44.79 39.64 -6.78
CA VAL A 740 -46.15 40.10 -7.09
C VAL A 740 -46.99 38.94 -7.57
N THR A 741 -46.50 38.21 -8.57
CA THR A 741 -47.26 37.14 -9.26
C THR A 741 -47.67 35.96 -8.37
N PRO A 742 -46.77 35.32 -7.58
CA PRO A 742 -47.15 34.16 -6.79
C PRO A 742 -47.91 34.52 -5.51
N HIS A 743 -48.75 33.61 -5.02
CA HIS A 743 -49.37 33.70 -3.70
C HIS A 743 -48.38 33.32 -2.57
N TRP A 744 -48.67 33.74 -1.34
CA TRP A 744 -47.80 33.50 -0.18
C TRP A 744 -47.43 32.01 0.01
N HIS A 745 -48.42 31.12 -0.07
CA HIS A 745 -48.20 29.67 0.07
C HIS A 745 -47.36 29.09 -1.07
N GLN A 746 -47.42 29.68 -2.27
CA GLN A 746 -46.60 29.24 -3.41
C GLN A 746 -45.13 29.56 -3.17
N ILE A 747 -44.82 30.74 -2.64
CA ILE A 747 -43.45 31.13 -2.27
C ILE A 747 -42.91 30.21 -1.16
N PHE A 748 -43.75 29.88 -0.17
CA PHE A 748 -43.40 28.93 0.89
C PHE A 748 -43.06 27.53 0.33
N LEU A 749 -43.94 26.94 -0.48
CA LEU A 749 -43.73 25.61 -1.07
C LEU A 749 -42.53 25.59 -2.04
N ARG A 750 -42.36 26.64 -2.84
CA ARG A 750 -41.16 26.81 -3.68
C ARG A 750 -39.90 26.94 -2.83
N GLY A 751 -39.99 27.56 -1.66
CA GLY A 751 -38.91 27.61 -0.67
C GLY A 751 -38.46 26.23 -0.19
N ILE A 752 -39.39 25.31 0.05
CA ILE A 752 -39.05 23.94 0.44
C ILE A 752 -38.23 23.27 -0.66
N GLY A 753 -38.74 23.29 -1.90
CA GLY A 753 -38.04 22.67 -3.03
C GLY A 753 -36.68 23.33 -3.34
N ALA A 754 -36.58 24.65 -3.20
CA ALA A 754 -35.33 25.37 -3.44
C ALA A 754 -34.22 24.87 -2.51
N ASN A 755 -34.45 24.85 -1.19
CA ASN A 755 -33.39 24.48 -0.27
C ASN A 755 -33.21 22.98 -0.10
N TRP A 756 -34.20 22.17 -0.44
CA TRP A 756 -33.98 20.74 -0.63
C TRP A 756 -32.89 20.53 -1.68
N LEU A 757 -33.04 21.11 -2.88
CA LEU A 757 -32.07 20.96 -3.95
C LEU A 757 -30.71 21.61 -3.63
N VAL A 758 -30.69 22.77 -2.97
CA VAL A 758 -29.42 23.42 -2.56
C VAL A 758 -28.67 22.58 -1.52
N CYS A 759 -29.34 22.10 -0.47
CA CYS A 759 -28.68 21.26 0.53
C CYS A 759 -28.29 19.90 -0.05
N LEU A 760 -29.09 19.33 -0.95
CA LEU A 760 -28.73 18.13 -1.70
C LEU A 760 -27.49 18.36 -2.58
N ALA A 761 -27.38 19.53 -3.22
CA ALA A 761 -26.19 19.93 -3.98
C ALA A 761 -24.93 19.94 -3.10
N VAL A 762 -25.03 20.54 -1.91
CA VAL A 762 -23.92 20.59 -0.95
C VAL A 762 -23.58 19.19 -0.43
N TYR A 763 -24.58 18.38 -0.09
CA TYR A 763 -24.42 16.99 0.35
C TYR A 763 -23.70 16.14 -0.71
N LEU A 764 -24.19 16.15 -1.96
CA LEU A 764 -23.54 15.45 -3.08
C LEU A 764 -22.13 15.99 -3.36
N GLY A 765 -21.94 17.31 -3.19
CA GLY A 765 -20.62 17.93 -3.21
C GLY A 765 -19.68 17.42 -2.12
N MET A 766 -20.20 17.11 -0.92
CA MET A 766 -19.41 16.51 0.17
C MET A 766 -19.12 15.03 -0.06
N SER A 767 -19.96 14.32 -0.84
CA SER A 767 -19.67 12.94 -1.25
C SER A 767 -18.43 12.84 -2.16
N GLY A 768 -18.11 13.89 -2.93
CA GLY A 768 -16.95 13.91 -3.83
C GLY A 768 -15.60 13.96 -3.11
N ARG A 769 -14.64 13.13 -3.52
CA ARG A 769 -13.26 13.15 -3.00
C ARG A 769 -12.32 14.12 -3.74
N ASP A 770 -12.56 14.36 -5.03
CA ASP A 770 -11.81 15.31 -5.86
C ASP A 770 -12.62 16.56 -6.22
N TYR A 771 -11.92 17.64 -6.58
CA TYR A 771 -12.51 18.94 -6.90
C TYR A 771 -13.61 18.88 -7.99
N ILE A 772 -13.42 18.09 -9.04
CA ILE A 772 -14.38 18.06 -10.16
C ILE A 772 -15.66 17.34 -9.74
N SER A 773 -15.54 16.24 -9.00
CA SER A 773 -16.72 15.54 -8.47
C SER A 773 -17.54 16.44 -7.55
N LYS A 774 -16.88 17.26 -6.71
CA LYS A 774 -17.60 18.25 -5.87
C LYS A 774 -18.37 19.25 -6.72
N LEU A 775 -17.72 19.82 -7.75
CA LEU A 775 -18.36 20.77 -8.67
C LEU A 775 -19.57 20.16 -9.37
N VAL A 776 -19.41 18.96 -9.95
CA VAL A 776 -20.50 18.29 -10.68
C VAL A 776 -21.65 17.91 -9.76
N GLY A 777 -21.36 17.44 -8.54
CA GLY A 777 -22.38 17.14 -7.52
C GLY A 777 -23.18 18.37 -7.11
N ILE A 778 -22.54 19.54 -7.05
CA ILE A 778 -23.21 20.82 -6.75
C ILE A 778 -23.99 21.33 -7.98
N TRP A 779 -23.47 21.12 -9.19
CA TRP A 779 -23.95 21.80 -10.40
C TRP A 779 -25.40 21.45 -10.74
N TRP A 780 -25.73 20.16 -10.81
CA TRP A 780 -27.01 19.71 -11.35
C TRP A 780 -28.23 19.99 -10.46
N PRO A 781 -28.19 19.76 -9.13
CA PRO A 781 -29.32 20.12 -8.28
C PRO A 781 -29.51 21.65 -8.22
N THR A 782 -28.41 22.41 -8.27
CA THR A 782 -28.46 23.89 -8.34
C THR A 782 -29.10 24.35 -9.65
N PHE A 783 -28.68 23.79 -10.78
CA PHE A 783 -29.30 24.02 -12.08
C PHE A 783 -30.81 23.73 -12.05
N ALA A 784 -31.20 22.60 -11.46
CA ALA A 784 -32.59 22.18 -11.41
C ALA A 784 -33.49 23.18 -10.68
N PHE A 785 -33.11 23.64 -9.48
CA PHE A 785 -33.99 24.57 -8.74
C PHE A 785 -34.11 25.94 -9.43
N VAL A 786 -33.03 26.39 -10.07
CA VAL A 786 -33.00 27.67 -10.78
C VAL A 786 -33.84 27.58 -12.06
N SER A 787 -33.67 26.50 -12.82
CA SER A 787 -34.49 26.21 -14.01
C SER A 787 -35.97 26.12 -13.64
N LEU A 788 -36.32 25.50 -12.50
CA LEU A 788 -37.68 25.43 -11.99
C LEU A 788 -38.19 26.75 -11.38
N GLY A 789 -37.31 27.75 -11.18
CA GLY A 789 -37.69 29.08 -10.70
C GLY A 789 -38.15 29.07 -9.24
N LEU A 790 -37.59 28.17 -8.42
CA LEU A 790 -37.90 28.04 -7.00
C LEU A 790 -37.39 29.25 -6.20
N ASP A 791 -37.88 29.41 -4.97
CA ASP A 791 -37.64 30.60 -4.13
C ASP A 791 -36.53 30.35 -3.11
N HIS A 792 -35.33 30.87 -3.39
CA HIS A 792 -34.17 30.77 -2.51
C HIS A 792 -33.97 32.08 -1.74
N VAL A 793 -34.07 32.02 -0.41
CA VAL A 793 -34.08 33.21 0.46
C VAL A 793 -32.86 34.10 0.23
N VAL A 794 -31.65 33.54 0.11
CA VAL A 794 -30.42 34.34 -0.10
C VAL A 794 -30.32 34.88 -1.52
N ALA A 795 -30.83 34.17 -2.52
CA ALA A 795 -30.82 34.70 -3.89
C ALA A 795 -31.82 35.88 -4.01
N ASN A 796 -32.94 35.79 -3.29
CA ASN A 796 -33.91 36.86 -3.16
C ASN A 796 -33.37 38.06 -2.35
N MET A 797 -32.25 37.92 -1.61
CA MET A 797 -31.51 39.06 -1.02
C MET A 797 -30.77 39.89 -2.07
N PHE A 798 -30.58 39.36 -3.28
CA PHE A 798 -30.07 40.13 -4.42
C PHE A 798 -31.20 40.53 -5.38
N PHE A 799 -31.99 39.56 -5.87
CA PHE A 799 -32.96 39.80 -6.94
C PHE A 799 -34.01 40.87 -6.61
N ILE A 800 -34.55 40.85 -5.38
CA ILE A 800 -35.62 41.77 -5.02
C ILE A 800 -35.07 43.16 -4.69
N PRO A 801 -34.01 43.32 -3.87
CA PRO A 801 -33.39 44.63 -3.69
C PRO A 801 -32.88 45.24 -4.99
N MET A 802 -32.36 44.44 -5.94
CA MET A 802 -31.99 44.93 -7.27
C MET A 802 -33.21 45.44 -8.06
N GLY A 803 -34.34 44.74 -8.01
CA GLY A 803 -35.59 45.22 -8.62
C GLY A 803 -36.12 46.50 -7.96
N ILE A 804 -36.04 46.61 -6.63
CA ILE A 804 -36.41 47.83 -5.89
C ILE A 804 -35.49 48.99 -6.30
N TRP A 805 -34.19 48.75 -6.41
CA TRP A 805 -33.21 49.74 -6.86
C TRP A 805 -33.51 50.25 -8.27
N GLN A 806 -33.90 49.35 -9.18
CA GLN A 806 -34.32 49.68 -10.54
C GLN A 806 -35.77 50.23 -10.61
N GLY A 807 -36.42 50.51 -9.48
CA GLY A 807 -37.74 51.16 -9.47
C GLY A 807 -38.92 50.25 -9.80
N ALA A 808 -38.84 48.95 -9.49
CA ALA A 808 -39.93 48.00 -9.76
C ALA A 808 -41.26 48.44 -9.11
N PRO A 809 -42.33 48.71 -9.91
CA PRO A 809 -43.56 49.25 -9.38
C PRO A 809 -44.26 48.24 -8.49
N GLY A 810 -44.82 48.70 -7.37
CA GLY A 810 -45.62 47.88 -6.46
C GLY A 810 -44.82 46.90 -5.57
N ILE A 811 -43.48 46.93 -5.60
CA ILE A 811 -42.64 46.16 -4.68
C ILE A 811 -42.09 47.09 -3.61
N THR A 812 -42.64 47.02 -2.39
CA THR A 812 -42.13 47.74 -1.21
C THR A 812 -41.24 46.83 -0.37
N VAL A 813 -40.39 47.42 0.49
CA VAL A 813 -39.60 46.67 1.48
C VAL A 813 -40.50 45.86 2.40
N GLY A 814 -41.66 46.40 2.79
CA GLY A 814 -42.65 45.67 3.60
C GLY A 814 -43.21 44.45 2.89
N LEU A 815 -43.56 44.56 1.60
CA LEU A 815 -44.02 43.43 0.78
C LEU A 815 -42.91 42.37 0.64
N TYR A 816 -41.68 42.81 0.36
CA TYR A 816 -40.51 41.95 0.24
C TYR A 816 -40.27 41.13 1.52
N ILE A 817 -40.37 41.74 2.70
CA ILE A 817 -40.20 41.04 3.97
C ILE A 817 -41.37 40.07 4.22
N TRP A 818 -42.61 40.58 4.20
CA TRP A 818 -43.80 39.82 4.58
C TRP A 818 -44.13 38.67 3.62
N LYS A 819 -44.16 38.96 2.33
CA LYS A 819 -44.58 38.02 1.28
C LYS A 819 -43.41 37.30 0.64
N GLY A 820 -42.21 37.87 0.67
CA GLY A 820 -41.02 37.27 0.08
C GLY A 820 -40.18 36.48 1.08
N ILE A 821 -39.50 37.19 1.98
CA ILE A 821 -38.46 36.63 2.85
C ILE A 821 -39.01 35.66 3.87
N ILE A 822 -40.09 36.00 4.58
CA ILE A 822 -40.65 35.13 5.63
C ILE A 822 -41.05 33.74 5.08
N PRO A 823 -41.94 33.62 4.08
CA PRO A 823 -42.32 32.31 3.56
C PRO A 823 -41.15 31.55 2.92
N ALA A 824 -40.27 32.25 2.18
CA ALA A 824 -39.10 31.61 1.57
C ALA A 824 -38.12 31.09 2.62
N PHE A 825 -37.90 31.85 3.71
CA PHE A 825 -37.02 31.45 4.82
C PHE A 825 -37.55 30.21 5.53
N ILE A 826 -38.83 30.20 5.92
CA ILE A 826 -39.44 29.04 6.59
C ILE A 826 -39.40 27.81 5.67
N GLY A 827 -39.75 28.00 4.39
CA GLY A 827 -39.65 26.95 3.38
C GLY A 827 -38.22 26.40 3.25
N ASN A 828 -37.22 27.29 3.18
CA ASN A 828 -35.82 26.87 3.08
C ASN A 828 -35.32 26.14 4.35
N VAL A 829 -35.73 26.56 5.55
CA VAL A 829 -35.40 25.86 6.81
C VAL A 829 -35.93 24.42 6.76
N ILE A 830 -37.19 24.23 6.34
CA ILE A 830 -37.80 22.90 6.19
C ILE A 830 -37.08 22.10 5.10
N GLY A 831 -36.83 22.70 3.93
CA GLY A 831 -36.18 22.02 2.79
C GLY A 831 -34.78 21.49 3.12
N GLY A 832 -33.94 22.31 3.76
CA GLY A 832 -32.57 21.92 4.09
C GLY A 832 -32.46 21.10 5.38
N GLY A 833 -33.17 21.53 6.43
CA GLY A 833 -33.13 20.91 7.75
C GLY A 833 -33.83 19.55 7.76
N LEU A 834 -35.07 19.46 7.26
CA LEU A 834 -35.87 18.24 7.33
C LEU A 834 -35.59 17.28 6.17
N PHE A 835 -35.73 17.74 4.93
CA PHE A 835 -35.67 16.86 3.75
C PHE A 835 -34.26 16.42 3.35
N VAL A 836 -33.22 17.05 3.90
CA VAL A 836 -31.82 16.62 3.69
C VAL A 836 -31.18 16.28 5.03
N GLY A 837 -31.04 17.24 5.94
CA GLY A 837 -30.35 17.04 7.22
C GLY A 837 -30.93 15.87 8.04
N THR A 838 -32.18 15.98 8.46
CA THR A 838 -32.87 14.97 9.27
C THR A 838 -33.04 13.67 8.50
N LEU A 839 -33.44 13.73 7.23
CA LEU A 839 -33.66 12.53 6.40
C LEU A 839 -32.40 11.67 6.29
N TYR A 840 -31.28 12.23 5.82
CA TYR A 840 -30.05 11.46 5.64
C TYR A 840 -29.38 11.09 6.96
N TRP A 841 -29.54 11.90 8.02
CA TRP A 841 -29.12 11.51 9.37
C TRP A 841 -29.92 10.28 9.84
N TYR A 842 -31.25 10.29 9.68
CA TYR A 842 -32.09 9.17 10.09
C TYR A 842 -31.73 7.90 9.31
N LEU A 843 -31.57 8.01 7.99
CA LEU A 843 -31.29 6.86 7.12
C LEU A 843 -29.90 6.24 7.32
N HIS A 844 -28.89 7.01 7.76
CA HIS A 844 -27.50 6.54 7.72
C HIS A 844 -26.72 6.69 9.03
N LEU A 845 -27.24 7.43 10.01
CA LEU A 845 -26.55 7.67 11.28
C LEU A 845 -27.41 7.30 12.51
N SER A 846 -28.73 7.23 12.37
CA SER A 846 -29.57 6.84 13.51
C SER A 846 -29.40 5.35 13.80
N SER A 847 -28.94 5.03 15.01
CA SER A 847 -28.66 3.65 15.50
C SER A 847 -27.40 2.97 14.94
N GLU A 848 -26.54 3.72 14.24
CA GLU A 848 -25.27 3.22 13.71
C GLU A 848 -24.09 3.54 14.64
N SER A 849 -23.06 2.70 14.61
CA SER A 849 -21.81 2.91 15.38
C SER A 849 -21.00 4.11 14.85
N ASP A 850 -20.04 4.60 15.64
CA ASP A 850 -19.22 5.76 15.27
C ASP A 850 -18.52 5.58 13.90
N VAL A 851 -18.87 6.47 12.96
CA VAL A 851 -18.36 6.43 11.58
C VAL A 851 -16.98 7.09 11.50
N ALA A 852 -15.98 6.33 11.03
CA ALA A 852 -14.66 6.87 10.70
C ALA A 852 -14.68 7.52 9.32
N ILE A 853 -14.13 8.74 9.20
CA ILE A 853 -13.89 9.41 7.91
C ILE A 853 -12.39 9.36 7.67
N ASP A 854 -11.97 8.70 6.59
CA ASP A 854 -10.55 8.50 6.23
C ASP A 854 -9.71 7.93 7.40
N GLY A 855 -10.28 6.99 8.15
CA GLY A 855 -9.65 6.35 9.31
C GLY A 855 -9.72 7.13 10.62
N VAL A 856 -10.36 8.31 10.64
CA VAL A 856 -10.44 9.18 11.82
C VAL A 856 -11.86 9.24 12.36
N HIS A 857 -12.05 8.74 13.59
CA HIS A 857 -13.30 8.90 14.34
C HIS A 857 -13.46 10.34 14.86
N PHE A 858 -14.71 10.76 15.10
CA PHE A 858 -14.97 12.07 15.67
C PHE A 858 -14.51 12.10 17.13
N GLY A 859 -13.62 13.03 17.49
CA GLY A 859 -13.13 13.23 18.87
C GLY A 859 -11.78 12.58 19.22
N THR A 860 -11.15 11.80 18.33
CA THR A 860 -9.88 11.07 18.63
C THR A 860 -8.58 11.87 18.44
N THR A 861 -8.64 13.18 18.24
CA THR A 861 -7.43 14.03 18.20
C THR A 861 -7.03 14.49 19.60
N HIS A 862 -6.00 13.86 20.18
CA HIS A 862 -5.14 14.53 21.16
C HIS A 862 -4.51 15.77 20.50
N GLY A 863 -4.83 16.96 20.99
CA GLY A 863 -4.10 18.19 20.66
C GLY A 863 -4.90 19.37 20.08
N ALA A 864 -6.05 19.72 20.66
CA ALA A 864 -6.53 21.11 20.69
C ALA A 864 -7.59 21.26 21.78
N ARG A 865 -7.24 21.91 22.90
CA ARG A 865 -8.21 22.33 23.92
C ARG A 865 -9.26 23.25 23.28
N VAL A 866 -10.49 22.77 23.17
CA VAL A 866 -11.66 23.64 23.17
C VAL A 866 -11.90 23.99 24.63
N VAL A 867 -11.50 25.20 25.02
CA VAL A 867 -11.87 25.77 26.32
C VAL A 867 -13.37 26.02 26.27
N ASP A 868 -14.15 25.12 26.89
CA ASP A 868 -15.56 25.38 27.12
C ASP A 868 -15.67 26.28 28.36
N GLY A 869 -15.87 27.57 28.10
CA GLY A 869 -16.18 28.55 29.12
C GLY A 869 -17.66 28.48 29.45
N ARG A 870 -17.99 27.84 30.59
CA ARG A 870 -19.04 28.29 31.53
C ARG A 870 -19.07 27.41 32.81
N ASN A 871 -18.47 27.97 33.86
CA ASN A 871 -18.84 27.97 35.29
C ASN A 871 -19.28 26.64 35.95
N LEU A 872 -18.48 26.12 36.87
CA LEU A 872 -18.44 26.48 38.31
C LEU A 872 -19.69 26.02 39.07
N GLY A 873 -19.51 24.96 39.87
CA GLY A 873 -20.47 24.53 40.88
C GLY A 873 -20.50 23.02 41.11
N ASP A 874 -19.42 22.45 41.67
CA ASP A 874 -19.50 21.75 42.95
C ASP A 874 -18.16 21.09 43.29
N PHE A 875 -17.48 21.70 44.26
CA PHE A 875 -16.51 21.01 45.10
C PHE A 875 -17.29 20.26 46.17
N ARG A 876 -17.23 18.92 46.16
CA ARG A 876 -17.34 18.13 47.39
C ARG A 876 -16.50 16.86 47.32
N ARG A 877 -15.74 16.69 48.41
CA ARG A 877 -14.88 15.55 48.80
C ARG A 877 -15.70 14.29 49.10
N GLU A 878 -15.08 13.14 48.89
CA GLU A 878 -14.94 11.95 49.78
C GLU A 878 -14.39 10.81 48.89
N GLU A 879 -13.09 10.46 48.96
CA GLU A 879 -12.43 9.52 49.90
C GLU A 879 -13.02 8.09 49.93
N ASP A 880 -12.18 7.15 49.48
CA ASP A 880 -11.97 5.76 49.89
C ASP A 880 -13.16 4.83 50.19
N ILE A 881 -13.31 3.79 49.33
CA ILE A 881 -13.54 2.41 49.78
C ILE A 881 -12.73 1.45 48.89
N GLU A 882 -11.62 0.94 49.46
CA GLU A 882 -11.10 -0.38 49.12
C GLU A 882 -12.08 -1.46 49.61
N SER A 883 -12.39 -2.47 48.78
CA SER A 883 -12.14 -3.87 49.12
C SER A 883 -12.65 -4.85 48.05
N GLY A 884 -11.74 -5.77 47.74
CA GLY A 884 -11.82 -7.02 46.98
C GLY A 884 -13.15 -7.54 46.43
N GLN A 885 -13.09 -8.00 45.18
CA GLN A 885 -13.32 -9.42 44.92
C GLN A 885 -12.54 -9.90 43.69
N SER A 886 -11.79 -10.99 43.90
CA SER A 886 -10.96 -11.69 42.93
C SER A 886 -11.80 -12.41 41.88
N GLY A 887 -11.63 -12.04 40.61
CA GLY A 887 -12.14 -12.78 39.45
C GLY A 887 -10.98 -13.32 38.62
N ARG A 888 -10.53 -14.51 38.97
CA ARG A 888 -9.40 -15.26 38.37
C ARG A 888 -9.72 -15.64 36.92
N SER A 889 -9.28 -14.86 35.93
CA SER A 889 -9.26 -15.28 34.51
C SER A 889 -7.92 -15.92 34.16
N LYS A 890 -7.96 -17.22 33.87
CA LYS A 890 -6.82 -18.07 33.51
C LYS A 890 -6.19 -17.57 32.21
N LYS A 891 -4.93 -17.12 32.29
CA LYS A 891 -4.00 -17.10 31.16
C LYS A 891 -3.78 -18.55 30.70
N HIS A 892 -4.19 -18.88 29.48
CA HIS A 892 -3.60 -19.99 28.74
C HIS A 892 -2.50 -19.42 27.83
N SER A 893 -1.29 -19.73 28.24
CA SER A 893 -0.01 -19.56 27.56
C SER A 893 0.38 -20.89 26.93
N GLU A 894 0.77 -20.92 25.66
CA GLU A 894 1.39 -22.03 24.91
C GLU A 894 1.72 -21.45 23.50
N GLY A 895 2.86 -21.62 22.84
CA GLY A 895 4.12 -22.35 23.01
C GLY A 895 4.97 -22.17 21.72
N VAL A 896 6.19 -22.70 21.68
CA VAL A 896 7.14 -22.85 20.52
C VAL A 896 8.35 -21.88 20.45
N VAL A 897 9.50 -22.48 20.09
CA VAL A 897 10.81 -22.37 20.74
C VAL A 897 11.96 -22.09 19.74
N ALA A 898 12.97 -21.33 20.19
CA ALA A 898 14.34 -21.27 19.64
C ALA A 898 15.34 -22.13 20.41
#